data_AF-A0A9C8FUH3-F1
#
_entry.id   AF-A0A9C8FUH3-F1
#
_cell.length_a   1.000
_cell.length_b   1.000
_cell.length_c   1.000
_cell.angle_alpha   90.00
_cell.angle_beta   90.00
_cell.angle_gamma   90.00
#
_symmetry.space_group_name_H-M   'P 1'
#
loop_
_entity.id
_entity.type
_entity.pdbx_description
1 polymer ?
#
loop_
_entity_poly.entity_id
_entity_poly.type
_entity_poly.pdbx_seq_one_letter_code
_entity_poly.pdbx_strand_id
1 'polypeptide(L)'
;ARVVLRNCGNIDPQKIDDYISVGGYSALAKVLHDYSHERIIEEMKESGLRGRGGAGFPTWLKWDFTRQATGEEKYVLCNADEGDPGAFMDRSVLEGDPHSLIEGMAIAAYTVGAQRGFVYVRAEYPLAVARFNTALQQAREAGLLGERILGSDFSFDLEIRMGSGAFVCGEETALINSIEGKRGEPRPRPPFPAQKGLWGKPSLLNNVETYTNVPAIISRGASWYSSFGTEESKGTKVFALAGAINISGLVEVPIGTSLGELIYDIGGGIPGGKSFKAAQIGGPSGGCIPKEYLNVPLDYNSLAELGAIMGSGGLIVMDEDTCMVDVARYFLEFVQEESCGKCTPCRVGIKRMLEILDRITSGQGEEEDIQRLIDLGEQIKDTALCGLGQTAPNPVLSTIRHFRHEYEDHIRHKHCEAGICPSLVKAPCQSSCPAAVDVPGFISLVGEKRYAEALRLHRERNPFAAVCARVCFHTCEEKCRRSSIDDPVAIRAIKRFMVDQEVTIQLPEIRENEANARRKIAIVGAGPAGLSCAYFLARLGYRPTIFEAESRPGGMMVQTIPAYRLPRETLAREIRMIENMGTTIVTDTKLGRDFSLEDLRDQGYEAVFLGPGAPKNMEMGIPGEDAEGVVQGIDFLKQYNIRGSVPVGKKIVVIGGGNAAIDAARTALRLGAEEVSILYRRTKDQMPAYAEEIEDALLEGIKLKPLTQPIAVEKDDQGRVRGLTCACMSLGDFDRSGRRRPTQSDQENFFVEADQIIVAIGQRLETEHIFGNLDVHIGTHRFIATDPISGQTSVPWIFAGGDAASGPVSVVSAIAEGERGAVGIDQYLTGEQHAFWRREKVVHTNYDPDADPVPYPREKLPVIAPDRRANNFDEVERGWCESVAIRQCERCLRCDYGKITVSMGEEI
;
A
#
# COMPACT_ATOMS: atom_id res chain seq x y z
N ALA A 1 23.26 14.15 -9.85
CA ALA A 1 24.70 13.96 -10.06
C ALA A 1 25.18 12.84 -9.14
N ARG A 2 26.05 11.93 -9.60
CA ARG A 2 26.59 10.83 -8.78
C ARG A 2 27.93 11.25 -8.15
N VAL A 3 28.12 10.96 -6.86
CA VAL A 3 29.34 11.22 -6.09
C VAL A 3 30.00 9.90 -5.72
N VAL A 4 29.30 9.03 -5.00
CA VAL A 4 29.83 7.73 -4.54
C VAL A 4 29.94 6.76 -5.71
N LEU A 5 28.87 6.65 -6.53
CA LEU A 5 28.81 5.73 -7.67
C LEU A 5 29.29 6.37 -8.98
N ARG A 6 30.09 7.44 -8.91
CA ARG A 6 30.51 8.24 -10.08
C ARG A 6 31.31 7.43 -11.12
N ASN A 7 32.11 6.48 -10.65
CA ASN A 7 33.00 5.66 -11.49
C ASN A 7 32.47 4.26 -11.75
N CYS A 8 31.53 3.77 -10.93
CA CYS A 8 31.00 2.41 -11.06
C CYS A 8 30.34 2.20 -12.42
N GLY A 9 30.87 1.24 -13.19
CA GLY A 9 30.43 0.95 -14.57
C GLY A 9 31.08 1.80 -15.67
N ASN A 10 31.89 2.81 -15.30
CA ASN A 10 32.59 3.69 -16.24
C ASN A 10 34.10 3.40 -16.34
N ILE A 11 34.69 2.75 -15.32
CA ILE A 11 36.12 2.36 -15.27
C ILE A 11 36.26 0.83 -15.13
N ASP A 12 37.41 0.27 -15.52
CA ASP A 12 37.78 -1.10 -15.16
C ASP A 12 38.30 -1.15 -13.70
N PRO A 13 37.56 -1.74 -12.74
CA PRO A 13 37.96 -1.75 -11.33
C PRO A 13 39.21 -2.59 -11.04
N GLN A 14 39.71 -3.36 -12.02
CA GLN A 14 40.92 -4.16 -11.89
C GLN A 14 42.18 -3.46 -12.42
N LYS A 15 42.07 -2.21 -12.88
CA LYS A 15 43.19 -1.44 -13.41
C LYS A 15 43.30 -0.09 -12.72
N ILE A 16 44.38 0.09 -11.96
CA ILE A 16 44.68 1.37 -11.31
C ILE A 16 44.79 2.54 -12.32
N ASP A 17 45.30 2.30 -13.52
CA ASP A 17 45.46 3.33 -14.56
C ASP A 17 44.13 3.97 -14.96
N ASP A 18 43.04 3.19 -15.00
CA ASP A 18 41.71 3.70 -15.31
C ASP A 18 41.24 4.65 -14.21
N TYR A 19 41.47 4.32 -12.93
CA TYR A 19 41.15 5.21 -11.80
C TYR A 19 41.99 6.50 -11.83
N ILE A 20 43.28 6.40 -12.15
CA ILE A 20 44.18 7.56 -12.31
C ILE A 20 43.71 8.44 -13.48
N SER A 21 43.27 7.85 -14.59
CA SER A 21 42.84 8.58 -15.80
C SER A 21 41.65 9.51 -15.55
N VAL A 22 40.79 9.17 -14.58
CA VAL A 22 39.65 9.99 -14.14
C VAL A 22 39.98 10.91 -12.96
N GLY A 23 41.26 11.09 -12.65
CA GLY A 23 41.76 11.97 -11.59
C GLY A 23 41.94 11.31 -10.22
N GLY A 24 41.92 9.97 -10.14
CA GLY A 24 42.17 9.24 -8.90
C GLY A 24 43.56 9.53 -8.30
N TYR A 25 43.66 9.45 -6.97
CA TYR A 25 44.86 9.77 -6.17
C TYR A 25 45.33 11.24 -6.22
N SER A 26 44.67 12.10 -7.00
CA SER A 26 44.98 13.54 -7.01
C SER A 26 44.59 14.21 -5.69
N ALA A 27 43.53 13.77 -5.00
CA ALA A 27 43.19 14.29 -3.68
C ALA A 27 44.23 13.87 -2.65
N LEU A 28 44.72 12.63 -2.70
CA LEU A 28 45.80 12.18 -1.83
C LEU A 28 47.07 13.01 -2.02
N ALA A 29 47.49 13.24 -3.27
CA ALA A 29 48.65 14.08 -3.57
C ALA A 29 48.47 15.51 -3.04
N LYS A 30 47.29 16.09 -3.25
CA LYS A 30 46.94 17.44 -2.75
C LYS A 30 47.01 17.52 -1.23
N VAL A 31 46.48 16.55 -0.48
CA VAL A 31 46.53 16.62 0.98
C VAL A 31 47.93 16.44 1.57
N LEU A 32 48.78 15.63 0.93
CA LEU A 32 50.13 15.38 1.40
C LEU A 32 51.07 16.57 1.16
N HIS A 33 50.83 17.35 0.10
CA HIS A 33 51.69 18.49 -0.26
C HIS A 33 51.15 19.84 0.22
N ASP A 34 49.84 20.06 0.13
CA ASP A 34 49.26 21.40 0.23
C ASP A 34 48.48 21.63 1.52
N TYR A 35 48.01 20.56 2.20
CA TYR A 35 47.08 20.70 3.34
C TYR A 35 47.74 20.30 4.66
N SER A 36 47.53 21.13 5.68
CA SER A 36 47.72 20.69 7.06
C SER A 36 46.57 19.77 7.50
N HIS A 37 46.84 18.93 8.50
CA HIS A 37 45.81 18.07 9.08
C HIS A 37 44.58 18.88 9.60
N GLU A 38 44.80 20.08 10.16
CA GLU A 38 43.72 20.99 10.59
C GLU A 38 42.86 21.43 9.41
N ARG A 39 43.49 21.77 8.28
CA ARG A 39 42.78 22.21 7.07
C ARG A 39 41.91 21.08 6.50
N ILE A 40 42.36 19.83 6.57
CA ILE A 40 41.55 18.68 6.15
C ILE A 40 40.30 18.53 7.05
N ILE A 41 40.47 18.63 8.37
CA ILE A 41 39.35 18.58 9.32
C ILE A 41 38.36 19.73 9.06
N GLU A 42 38.86 20.94 8.80
CA GLU A 42 38.04 22.11 8.46
C GLU A 42 37.27 21.90 7.15
N GLU A 43 37.92 21.42 6.08
CA GLU A 43 37.26 21.10 4.81
C GLU A 43 36.16 20.04 4.99
N MET A 44 36.44 18.99 5.76
CA MET A 44 35.45 17.96 6.10
C MET A 44 34.30 18.53 6.94
N LYS A 45 34.58 19.49 7.83
CA LYS A 45 33.55 20.20 8.61
C LYS A 45 32.67 21.07 7.73
N GLU A 46 33.25 21.86 6.84
CA GLU A 46 32.54 22.72 5.88
C GLU A 46 31.69 21.91 4.90
N SER A 47 32.14 20.70 4.51
CA SER A 47 31.37 19.81 3.65
C SER A 47 30.07 19.32 4.31
N GLY A 48 30.02 19.28 5.64
CA GLY A 48 28.90 18.74 6.38
C GLY A 48 28.71 17.22 6.23
N LEU A 49 29.75 16.46 5.84
CA LEU A 49 29.66 15.00 5.70
C LEU A 49 29.30 14.34 7.04
N ARG A 50 28.18 13.63 7.04
CA ARG A 50 27.74 12.75 8.14
C ARG A 50 28.06 11.30 7.78
N GLY A 51 28.34 10.48 8.79
CA GLY A 51 28.65 9.06 8.61
C GLY A 51 27.52 8.29 7.95
N ARG A 52 27.86 7.47 6.96
CA ARG A 52 26.90 6.78 6.09
C ARG A 52 26.52 5.36 6.53
N GLY A 53 27.17 4.81 7.55
CA GLY A 53 26.83 3.52 8.16
C GLY A 53 25.65 3.57 9.14
N GLY A 54 24.63 4.39 8.91
CA GLY A 54 23.42 4.47 9.75
C GLY A 54 23.35 5.59 10.78
N ALA A 55 24.33 5.71 11.68
CA ALA A 55 24.22 6.63 12.83
C ALA A 55 24.26 8.14 12.48
N GLY A 56 24.73 8.52 11.29
CA GLY A 56 24.75 9.92 10.87
C GLY A 56 25.64 10.84 11.72
N PHE A 57 26.66 10.31 12.41
CA PHE A 57 27.56 11.13 13.23
C PHE A 57 28.45 12.04 12.36
N PRO A 58 28.71 13.31 12.72
CA PRO A 58 29.58 14.19 11.94
C PRO A 58 31.00 13.61 11.76
N THR A 59 31.41 13.35 10.52
CA THR A 59 32.66 12.63 10.24
C THR A 59 33.88 13.42 10.71
N TRP A 60 33.92 14.73 10.49
CA TRP A 60 35.03 15.60 10.91
C TRP A 60 35.28 15.54 12.42
N LEU A 61 34.21 15.49 13.23
CA LEU A 61 34.31 15.47 14.69
C LEU A 61 34.90 14.14 15.18
N LYS A 62 34.53 13.04 14.51
CA LYS A 62 35.11 11.71 14.79
C LYS A 62 36.60 11.67 14.46
N TRP A 63 37.01 12.33 13.38
CA TRP A 63 38.41 12.44 12.98
C TRP A 63 39.20 13.28 13.98
N ASP A 64 38.65 14.44 14.38
CA ASP A 64 39.25 15.33 15.36
C ASP A 64 39.45 14.65 16.73
N PHE A 65 38.43 13.95 17.24
CA PHE A 65 38.57 13.18 18.49
C PHE A 65 39.64 12.10 18.41
N THR A 66 39.74 11.38 17.30
CA THR A 66 40.78 10.35 17.13
C THR A 66 42.17 10.96 17.02
N ARG A 67 42.26 12.13 16.39
CA ARG A 67 43.51 12.87 16.26
C ARG A 67 44.01 13.39 17.60
N GLN A 68 43.12 13.94 18.43
CA GLN A 68 43.44 14.48 19.76
C GLN A 68 43.69 13.40 20.81
N ALA A 69 43.29 12.14 20.56
CA ALA A 69 43.48 11.04 21.49
C ALA A 69 44.97 10.76 21.77
N THR A 70 45.26 10.41 23.02
CA THR A 70 46.61 10.11 23.50
C THR A 70 47.08 8.72 23.02
N GLY A 71 48.30 8.67 22.47
CA GLY A 71 48.93 7.44 21.98
C GLY A 71 49.64 7.65 20.65
N GLU A 72 50.85 7.10 20.52
CA GLU A 72 51.66 7.19 19.28
C GLU A 72 51.11 6.31 18.16
N GLU A 73 50.48 5.18 18.52
CA GLU A 73 49.95 4.21 17.57
C GLU A 73 48.42 4.34 17.45
N LYS A 74 47.94 4.48 16.22
CA LYS A 74 46.52 4.65 15.88
C LYS A 74 46.14 3.80 14.67
N TYR A 75 44.86 3.43 14.59
CA TYR A 75 44.33 2.60 13.51
C TYR A 75 43.17 3.27 12.76
N VAL A 76 43.13 3.04 11.44
CA VAL A 76 41.97 3.40 10.61
C VAL A 76 41.25 2.14 10.17
N LEU A 77 39.97 2.05 10.45
CA LEU A 77 39.14 0.88 10.20
C LEU A 77 38.06 1.25 9.19
N CYS A 78 37.76 0.32 8.29
CA CYS A 78 36.63 0.41 7.39
C CYS A 78 35.63 -0.70 7.69
N ASN A 79 34.38 -0.29 7.95
CA ASN A 79 33.24 -1.19 8.02
C ASN A 79 32.69 -1.42 6.62
N ALA A 80 33.00 -2.59 6.04
CA ALA A 80 32.41 -3.12 4.82
C ALA A 80 31.57 -4.38 5.09
N ASP A 81 31.10 -4.56 6.34
CA ASP A 81 30.17 -5.60 6.74
C ASP A 81 28.73 -5.14 6.46
N GLU A 82 28.34 -5.21 5.19
CA GLU A 82 27.00 -4.87 4.74
C GLU A 82 26.10 -6.10 4.87
N GLY A 83 25.53 -6.28 6.05
CA GLY A 83 24.68 -7.43 6.39
C GLY A 83 23.18 -7.21 6.18
N ASP A 84 22.73 -5.99 5.88
CA ASP A 84 21.31 -5.67 5.72
C ASP A 84 20.70 -6.40 4.50
N PRO A 85 19.58 -7.12 4.66
CA PRO A 85 18.82 -7.68 3.56
C PRO A 85 18.46 -6.60 2.52
N GLY A 86 18.86 -6.84 1.27
CA GLY A 86 18.59 -5.94 0.15
C GLY A 86 19.56 -4.75 0.03
N ALA A 87 20.53 -4.57 0.94
CA ALA A 87 21.60 -3.58 0.78
C ALA A 87 22.83 -4.20 0.11
N PHE A 88 23.34 -3.56 -0.94
CA PHE A 88 24.51 -4.01 -1.70
C PHE A 88 25.32 -2.83 -2.30
N MET A 89 25.24 -1.67 -1.64
CA MET A 89 25.86 -0.44 -2.09
C MET A 89 27.34 -0.37 -1.75
N ASP A 90 27.74 -0.81 -0.55
CA ASP A 90 29.15 -0.88 -0.17
C ASP A 90 29.86 -1.96 -0.97
N ARG A 91 29.16 -3.10 -1.19
CA ARG A 91 29.60 -4.13 -2.13
C ARG A 91 29.89 -3.56 -3.51
N SER A 92 28.98 -2.75 -4.04
CA SER A 92 29.10 -2.19 -5.39
C SER A 92 30.29 -1.23 -5.53
N VAL A 93 30.66 -0.51 -4.46
CA VAL A 93 31.89 0.30 -4.44
C VAL A 93 33.12 -0.60 -4.41
N LEU A 94 33.18 -1.61 -3.55
CA LEU A 94 34.33 -2.54 -3.50
C LEU A 94 34.54 -3.29 -4.82
N GLU A 95 33.45 -3.62 -5.51
CA GLU A 95 33.51 -4.31 -6.80
C GLU A 95 33.78 -3.35 -7.97
N GLY A 96 33.28 -2.10 -7.92
CA GLY A 96 33.26 -1.18 -9.07
C GLY A 96 34.23 0.01 -9.01
N ASP A 97 34.66 0.44 -7.82
CA ASP A 97 35.61 1.53 -7.60
C ASP A 97 36.43 1.33 -6.30
N PRO A 98 37.21 0.24 -6.19
CA PRO A 98 37.96 -0.08 -4.97
C PRO A 98 39.04 0.96 -4.63
N HIS A 99 39.63 1.62 -5.64
CA HIS A 99 40.68 2.62 -5.43
C HIS A 99 40.16 3.89 -4.77
N SER A 100 38.90 4.31 -5.01
CA SER A 100 38.32 5.44 -4.29
C SER A 100 38.18 5.19 -2.79
N LEU A 101 37.96 3.94 -2.36
CA LEU A 101 37.97 3.58 -0.94
C LEU A 101 39.39 3.67 -0.37
N ILE A 102 40.38 3.11 -1.06
CA ILE A 102 41.80 3.13 -0.65
C ILE A 102 42.27 4.57 -0.47
N GLU A 103 42.00 5.44 -1.45
CA GLU A 103 42.37 6.85 -1.40
C GLU A 103 41.71 7.58 -0.21
N GLY A 104 40.42 7.37 0.01
CA GLY A 104 39.69 7.96 1.14
C GLY A 104 40.25 7.52 2.50
N MET A 105 40.60 6.24 2.65
CA MET A 105 41.23 5.72 3.87
C MET A 105 42.64 6.28 4.08
N ALA A 106 43.44 6.43 3.02
CA ALA A 106 44.77 7.01 3.11
C ALA A 106 44.73 8.49 3.56
N ILE A 107 43.79 9.28 3.03
CA ILE A 107 43.56 10.67 3.46
C ILE A 107 43.15 10.72 4.95
N ALA A 108 42.24 9.84 5.37
CA ALA A 108 41.82 9.75 6.76
C ALA A 108 42.98 9.37 7.70
N ALA A 109 43.80 8.39 7.29
CA ALA A 109 44.95 7.92 8.03
C ALA A 109 46.02 8.99 8.19
N TYR A 110 46.32 9.75 7.13
CA TYR A 110 47.18 10.92 7.19
C TYR A 110 46.65 11.93 8.22
N THR A 111 45.35 12.25 8.14
CA THR A 111 44.72 13.25 9.00
C THR A 111 44.78 12.89 10.49
N VAL A 112 44.57 11.62 10.86
CA VAL A 112 44.57 11.20 12.27
C VAL A 112 45.95 10.76 12.78
N GLY A 113 46.91 10.52 11.89
CA GLY A 113 48.24 10.01 12.18
C GLY A 113 48.28 8.48 12.38
N ALA A 114 47.52 7.73 11.59
CA ALA A 114 47.54 6.26 11.62
C ALA A 114 48.48 5.69 10.55
N GLN A 115 49.22 4.64 10.90
CA GLN A 115 50.14 3.94 9.98
C GLN A 115 49.58 2.62 9.45
N ARG A 116 48.51 2.12 10.06
CA ARG A 116 47.89 0.84 9.71
C ARG A 116 46.38 0.97 9.66
N GLY A 117 45.77 0.30 8.69
CA GLY A 117 44.34 0.17 8.64
C GLY A 117 43.83 -1.20 8.26
N PHE A 118 42.57 -1.44 8.59
CA PHE A 118 41.90 -2.70 8.35
C PHE A 118 40.57 -2.46 7.65
N VAL A 119 40.31 -3.21 6.59
CA VAL A 119 39.01 -3.26 5.93
C VAL A 119 38.33 -4.56 6.34
N TYR A 120 37.28 -4.44 7.15
CA TYR A 120 36.51 -5.60 7.59
C TYR A 120 35.41 -5.87 6.57
N VAL A 121 35.55 -6.96 5.81
CA VAL A 121 34.65 -7.35 4.72
C VAL A 121 33.99 -8.67 5.09
N ARG A 122 32.70 -8.80 4.79
CA ARG A 122 31.99 -10.07 4.99
C ARG A 122 32.48 -11.18 4.04
N ALA A 123 32.55 -12.41 4.52
CA ALA A 123 33.05 -13.54 3.72
C ALA A 123 32.15 -13.88 2.52
N GLU A 124 30.88 -13.47 2.53
CA GLU A 124 29.94 -13.76 1.44
C GLU A 124 30.20 -12.92 0.17
N TYR A 125 31.18 -12.01 0.16
CA TYR A 125 31.54 -11.18 -0.99
C TYR A 125 32.89 -11.57 -1.62
N PRO A 126 33.03 -12.77 -2.22
CA PRO A 126 34.31 -13.25 -2.75
C PRO A 126 34.85 -12.38 -3.88
N LEU A 127 33.97 -11.83 -4.73
CA LEU A 127 34.39 -10.95 -5.83
C LEU A 127 34.91 -9.60 -5.32
N ALA A 128 34.24 -9.00 -4.34
CA ALA A 128 34.68 -7.77 -3.71
C ALA A 128 36.06 -7.95 -3.05
N VAL A 129 36.25 -9.05 -2.31
CA VAL A 129 37.54 -9.38 -1.68
C VAL A 129 38.63 -9.60 -2.73
N ALA A 130 38.34 -10.31 -3.83
CA ALA A 130 39.31 -10.54 -4.89
C ALA A 130 39.74 -9.22 -5.57
N ARG A 131 38.78 -8.39 -6.00
CA ARG A 131 39.06 -7.10 -6.65
C ARG A 131 39.77 -6.12 -5.72
N PHE A 132 39.35 -6.06 -4.46
CA PHE A 132 39.98 -5.18 -3.48
C PHE A 132 41.42 -5.62 -3.18
N ASN A 133 41.71 -6.93 -3.10
CA ASN A 133 43.09 -7.41 -2.99
C ASN A 133 43.96 -7.00 -4.19
N THR A 134 43.42 -7.12 -5.41
CA THR A 134 44.11 -6.64 -6.62
C THR A 134 44.40 -5.14 -6.55
N ALA A 135 43.44 -4.33 -6.14
CA ALA A 135 43.61 -2.89 -5.99
C ALA A 135 44.65 -2.53 -4.91
N LEU A 136 44.67 -3.25 -3.78
CA LEU A 136 45.69 -3.09 -2.74
C LEU A 136 47.10 -3.42 -3.25
N GLN A 137 47.23 -4.51 -4.03
CA GLN A 137 48.52 -4.86 -4.64
C GLN A 137 48.99 -3.78 -5.62
N GLN A 138 48.12 -3.32 -6.51
CA GLN A 138 48.44 -2.27 -7.47
C GLN A 138 48.82 -0.95 -6.78
N ALA A 139 48.10 -0.56 -5.72
CA ALA A 139 48.42 0.65 -4.96
C ALA A 139 49.78 0.54 -4.25
N ARG A 140 50.16 -0.65 -3.76
CA ARG A 140 51.50 -0.88 -3.19
C ARG A 140 52.60 -0.80 -4.26
N GLU A 141 52.39 -1.44 -5.41
CA GLU A 141 53.33 -1.42 -6.53
C GLU A 141 53.55 0.00 -7.08
N ALA A 142 52.50 0.83 -7.06
CA ALA A 142 52.56 2.23 -7.46
C ALA A 142 53.11 3.19 -6.38
N GLY A 143 53.45 2.70 -5.17
CA GLY A 143 53.94 3.53 -4.07
C GLY A 143 52.87 4.44 -3.44
N LEU A 144 51.60 4.09 -3.60
CA LEU A 144 50.43 4.80 -3.05
C LEU A 144 49.95 4.18 -1.72
N LEU A 145 50.45 2.99 -1.38
CA LEU A 145 50.37 2.33 -0.07
C LEU A 145 51.74 1.76 0.29
N GLY A 146 52.06 1.72 1.59
CA GLY A 146 53.35 1.27 2.11
C GLY A 146 54.13 2.39 2.78
N GLU A 147 55.46 2.36 2.63
CA GLU A 147 56.36 3.35 3.23
C GLU A 147 56.52 4.59 2.35
N ARG A 148 56.57 5.77 2.99
CA ARG A 148 56.89 7.07 2.36
C ARG A 148 56.06 7.36 1.10
N ILE A 149 54.74 7.33 1.25
CA ILE A 149 53.77 7.50 0.17
C ILE A 149 54.04 8.80 -0.59
N LEU A 150 54.15 8.72 -1.93
CA LEU A 150 54.51 9.84 -2.81
C LEU A 150 55.79 10.60 -2.40
N GLY A 151 56.72 9.93 -1.73
CA GLY A 151 57.98 10.53 -1.25
C GLY A 151 57.85 11.36 0.03
N SER A 152 56.66 11.43 0.63
CA SER A 152 56.41 12.12 1.90
C SER A 152 56.96 11.34 3.11
N ASP A 153 56.85 11.92 4.31
CA ASP A 153 57.17 11.24 5.56
C ASP A 153 56.01 10.37 6.08
N PHE A 154 54.87 10.35 5.37
CA PHE A 154 53.70 9.55 5.73
C PHE A 154 53.81 8.13 5.18
N SER A 155 53.47 7.15 6.01
CA SER A 155 53.44 5.73 5.66
C SER A 155 52.13 5.12 6.13
N PHE A 156 51.48 4.33 5.27
CA PHE A 156 50.20 3.72 5.56
C PHE A 156 49.98 2.45 4.74
N ASP A 157 49.55 1.38 5.40
CA ASP A 157 49.20 0.12 4.73
C ASP A 157 47.84 -0.42 5.21
N LEU A 158 47.21 -1.22 4.37
CA LEU A 158 45.85 -1.75 4.55
C LEU A 158 45.82 -3.28 4.49
N GLU A 159 45.15 -3.90 5.47
CA GLU A 159 44.86 -5.33 5.48
C GLU A 159 43.36 -5.60 5.38
N ILE A 160 42.99 -6.68 4.69
CA ILE A 160 41.61 -7.18 4.69
C ILE A 160 41.43 -8.13 5.87
N ARG A 161 40.34 -7.96 6.61
CA ARG A 161 39.86 -8.90 7.62
C ARG A 161 38.51 -9.44 7.18
N MET A 162 38.42 -10.75 6.98
CA MET A 162 37.18 -11.38 6.57
C MET A 162 36.34 -11.75 7.79
N GLY A 163 35.09 -11.31 7.82
CA GLY A 163 34.10 -11.71 8.83
C GLY A 163 33.53 -13.10 8.59
N SER A 164 32.82 -13.65 9.57
CA SER A 164 32.18 -14.98 9.51
C SER A 164 30.68 -14.95 9.18
N GLY A 165 30.18 -13.84 8.61
CA GLY A 165 28.78 -13.73 8.19
C GLY A 165 27.78 -13.44 9.32
N ALA A 166 28.15 -12.64 10.32
CA ALA A 166 27.27 -12.27 11.43
C ALA A 166 26.92 -10.78 11.37
N PHE A 167 25.63 -10.44 11.22
CA PHE A 167 25.14 -9.06 11.04
C PHE A 167 25.56 -8.12 12.18
N VAL A 168 25.58 -8.63 13.42
CA VAL A 168 26.01 -7.85 14.60
C VAL A 168 27.46 -7.36 14.50
N CYS A 169 28.31 -8.01 13.70
CA CYS A 169 29.68 -7.56 13.47
C CYS A 169 29.77 -6.24 12.67
N GLY A 170 28.68 -5.78 12.07
CA GLY A 170 28.58 -4.43 11.49
C GLY A 170 28.48 -3.33 12.55
N GLU A 171 28.18 -3.67 13.81
CA GLU A 171 28.21 -2.73 14.94
C GLU A 171 29.66 -2.36 15.28
N GLU A 172 29.92 -1.06 15.49
CA GLU A 172 31.27 -0.50 15.60
C GLU A 172 32.18 -1.23 16.61
N THR A 173 31.69 -1.54 17.80
CA THR A 173 32.49 -2.20 18.85
C THR A 173 32.56 -3.71 18.70
N ALA A 174 31.51 -4.33 18.15
CA ALA A 174 31.50 -5.74 17.78
C ALA A 174 32.49 -6.03 16.64
N LEU A 175 32.56 -5.16 15.62
CA LEU A 175 33.51 -5.20 14.52
C LEU A 175 34.95 -5.22 15.03
N ILE A 176 35.27 -4.29 15.93
CA ILE A 176 36.60 -4.20 16.55
C ILE A 176 36.94 -5.50 17.28
N ASN A 177 35.99 -6.06 18.06
CA ASN A 177 36.20 -7.35 18.72
C ASN A 177 36.45 -8.49 17.73
N SER A 178 35.74 -8.51 16.60
CA SER A 178 35.93 -9.52 15.57
C SER A 178 37.31 -9.40 14.90
N ILE A 179 37.80 -8.18 14.62
CA ILE A 179 39.16 -7.95 14.12
C ILE A 179 40.21 -8.48 15.13
N GLU A 180 39.97 -8.31 16.42
CA GLU A 180 40.85 -8.83 17.49
C GLU A 180 40.83 -10.37 17.62
N GLY A 181 40.03 -11.08 16.82
CA GLY A 181 39.84 -12.53 16.91
C GLY A 181 38.94 -12.98 18.06
N LYS A 182 38.18 -12.05 18.66
CA LYS A 182 37.18 -12.34 19.69
C LYS A 182 35.80 -12.52 19.06
N ARG A 183 34.85 -12.99 19.86
CA ARG A 183 33.44 -13.02 19.46
C ARG A 183 32.94 -11.59 19.19
N GLY A 184 32.17 -11.41 18.11
CA GLY A 184 31.58 -10.14 17.68
C GLY A 184 30.49 -9.62 18.61
N GLU A 185 30.85 -9.32 19.85
CA GLU A 185 29.93 -8.79 20.85
C GLU A 185 30.23 -7.31 21.12
N PRO A 186 29.23 -6.44 21.24
CA PRO A 186 29.45 -5.03 21.51
C PRO A 186 30.03 -4.78 22.91
N ARG A 187 30.72 -3.64 23.06
CA ARG A 187 31.30 -3.16 24.33
C ARG A 187 30.50 -1.96 24.86
N PRO A 188 30.31 -1.82 26.19
CA PRO A 188 29.73 -0.61 26.77
C PRO A 188 30.56 0.62 26.41
N ARG A 189 29.89 1.75 26.16
CA ARG A 189 30.50 3.07 25.98
C ARG A 189 30.09 3.96 27.15
N PRO A 190 31.01 4.73 27.77
CA PRO A 190 32.46 4.84 27.51
C PRO A 190 33.28 3.60 27.96
N PRO A 191 34.54 3.44 27.46
CA PRO A 191 35.29 4.34 26.56
C PRO A 191 34.90 4.20 25.09
N PHE A 192 35.02 5.30 24.33
CA PHE A 192 34.73 5.32 22.88
C PHE A 192 35.91 4.81 22.04
N PRO A 193 35.69 4.24 20.84
CA PRO A 193 36.76 3.72 19.97
C PRO A 193 37.82 4.76 19.58
N ALA A 194 37.42 6.02 19.41
CA ALA A 194 38.34 7.13 19.13
C ALA A 194 39.40 7.30 20.23
N GLN A 195 39.12 6.88 21.47
CA GLN A 195 40.06 6.91 22.59
C GLN A 195 40.70 5.53 22.83
N LYS A 196 39.88 4.48 22.83
CA LYS A 196 40.30 3.10 23.11
C LYS A 196 39.50 2.09 22.27
N GLY A 197 39.98 1.84 21.07
CA GLY A 197 39.40 0.92 20.10
C GLY A 197 40.20 -0.38 19.96
N LEU A 198 40.71 -0.63 18.75
CA LEU A 198 41.43 -1.84 18.36
C LEU A 198 42.70 -2.02 19.19
N TRP A 199 42.82 -3.18 19.85
CA TRP A 199 43.91 -3.51 20.78
C TRP A 199 44.14 -2.44 21.86
N GLY A 200 43.08 -1.71 22.22
CA GLY A 200 43.13 -0.64 23.21
C GLY A 200 43.81 0.65 22.75
N LYS A 201 44.05 0.81 21.44
CA LYS A 201 44.61 2.04 20.83
C LYS A 201 43.52 2.92 20.23
N PRO A 202 43.73 4.25 20.08
CA PRO A 202 42.81 5.11 19.36
C PRO A 202 42.52 4.58 17.95
N SER A 203 41.24 4.42 17.61
CA SER A 203 40.82 3.84 16.32
C SER A 203 39.70 4.64 15.69
N LEU A 204 39.88 4.99 14.42
CA LEU A 204 38.87 5.66 13.60
C LEU A 204 38.15 4.62 12.73
N LEU A 205 36.88 4.33 13.01
CA LEU A 205 36.04 3.49 12.15
C LEU A 205 35.09 4.35 11.30
N ASN A 206 35.08 4.17 9.98
CA ASN A 206 34.03 4.70 9.11
C ASN A 206 33.55 3.62 8.11
N ASN A 207 32.37 3.84 7.54
CA ASN A 207 31.75 2.98 6.53
C ASN A 207 32.33 3.26 5.12
N VAL A 208 32.24 2.29 4.20
CA VAL A 208 32.75 2.39 2.81
C VAL A 208 32.22 3.64 2.09
N GLU A 209 30.90 3.88 2.10
CA GLU A 209 30.30 5.07 1.47
C GLU A 209 30.87 6.37 2.06
N THR A 210 31.20 6.38 3.36
CA THR A 210 31.77 7.57 4.01
C THR A 210 33.18 7.89 3.48
N TYR A 211 34.06 6.89 3.39
CA TYR A 211 35.41 7.10 2.86
C TYR A 211 35.39 7.47 1.37
N THR A 212 34.48 6.88 0.59
CA THR A 212 34.38 7.11 -0.86
C THR A 212 33.97 8.55 -1.22
N ASN A 213 33.31 9.26 -0.29
CA ASN A 213 33.02 10.69 -0.45
C ASN A 213 34.25 11.58 -0.26
N VAL A 214 35.24 11.15 0.54
CA VAL A 214 36.39 11.99 0.94
C VAL A 214 37.21 12.48 -0.27
N PRO A 215 37.67 11.62 -1.21
CA PRO A 215 38.45 12.10 -2.35
C PRO A 215 37.70 13.11 -3.22
N ALA A 216 36.39 12.91 -3.40
CA ALA A 216 35.54 13.81 -4.19
C ALA A 216 35.40 15.18 -3.52
N ILE A 217 35.20 15.22 -2.19
CA ILE A 217 35.13 16.45 -1.40
C ILE A 217 36.45 17.23 -1.50
N ILE A 218 37.59 16.59 -1.28
CA ILE A 218 38.90 17.25 -1.32
C ILE A 218 39.26 17.77 -2.73
N SER A 219 38.88 17.02 -3.76
CA SER A 219 39.16 17.38 -5.15
C SER A 219 38.34 18.58 -5.62
N ARG A 220 37.04 18.60 -5.31
CA ARG A 220 36.07 19.58 -5.84
C ARG A 220 35.71 20.69 -4.86
N GLY A 221 36.09 20.55 -3.59
CA GLY A 221 35.83 21.50 -2.51
C GLY A 221 34.57 21.19 -1.70
N ALA A 222 34.60 21.59 -0.43
CA ALA A 222 33.50 21.45 0.52
C ALA A 222 32.21 22.13 0.05
N SER A 223 32.30 23.32 -0.56
CA SER A 223 31.15 24.08 -1.07
C SER A 223 30.41 23.37 -2.21
N TRP A 224 31.14 22.63 -3.05
CA TRP A 224 30.54 21.79 -4.08
C TRP A 224 29.72 20.66 -3.46
N TYR A 225 30.27 19.98 -2.46
CA TYR A 225 29.57 18.87 -1.80
C TYR A 225 28.35 19.34 -0.99
N SER A 226 28.46 20.47 -0.28
CA SER A 226 27.38 21.04 0.52
C SER A 226 26.27 21.71 -0.30
N SER A 227 26.47 21.88 -1.62
CA SER A 227 25.41 22.26 -2.56
C SER A 227 24.36 21.17 -2.77
N PHE A 228 24.69 19.91 -2.43
CA PHE A 228 23.73 18.81 -2.40
C PHE A 228 23.19 18.61 -0.99
N GLY A 229 21.95 18.12 -0.88
CA GLY A 229 21.33 17.81 0.40
C GLY A 229 20.43 18.92 0.94
N THR A 230 19.99 18.77 2.18
CA THR A 230 19.20 19.77 2.91
C THR A 230 20.10 20.76 3.66
N GLU A 231 19.53 21.72 4.39
CA GLU A 231 20.33 22.63 5.22
C GLU A 231 21.14 21.88 6.29
N GLU A 232 20.52 20.89 6.94
CA GLU A 232 21.12 20.14 8.05
C GLU A 232 21.82 18.84 7.64
N SER A 233 21.51 18.31 6.45
CA SER A 233 22.06 17.04 5.97
C SER A 233 22.60 17.15 4.55
N LYS A 234 23.92 17.30 4.44
CA LYS A 234 24.64 17.56 3.18
C LYS A 234 25.00 16.30 2.39
N GLY A 235 25.15 16.49 1.09
CA GLY A 235 25.65 15.49 0.15
C GLY A 235 24.59 14.59 -0.48
N THR A 236 25.06 13.49 -1.07
CA THR A 236 24.23 12.42 -1.63
C THR A 236 24.18 11.21 -0.69
N LYS A 237 23.20 10.33 -0.95
CA LYS A 237 23.07 9.01 -0.33
C LYS A 237 22.73 7.99 -1.43
N VAL A 238 23.35 6.82 -1.36
CA VAL A 238 22.95 5.67 -2.18
C VAL A 238 21.84 4.90 -1.46
N PHE A 239 20.76 4.60 -2.18
CA PHE A 239 19.67 3.73 -1.75
C PHE A 239 19.64 2.46 -2.58
N ALA A 240 19.35 1.33 -1.94
CA ALA A 240 19.06 0.07 -2.61
C ALA A 240 17.54 -0.16 -2.62
N LEU A 241 16.94 0.00 -3.80
CA LEU A 241 15.51 -0.16 -4.03
C LEU A 241 15.17 -1.62 -4.31
N ALA A 242 14.29 -2.19 -3.49
CA ALA A 242 13.79 -3.56 -3.62
C ALA A 242 12.30 -3.66 -3.24
N GLY A 243 11.70 -4.83 -3.40
CA GLY A 243 10.30 -5.10 -3.08
C GLY A 243 9.36 -4.86 -4.27
N ALA A 244 8.14 -4.38 -3.98
CA ALA A 244 7.07 -4.14 -4.96
C ALA A 244 7.33 -2.86 -5.77
N ILE A 245 8.36 -2.87 -6.62
CA ILE A 245 8.77 -1.73 -7.45
C ILE A 245 9.13 -2.19 -8.87
N ASN A 246 8.79 -1.39 -9.89
CA ASN A 246 9.04 -1.74 -11.29
C ASN A 246 10.53 -1.75 -11.66
N ILE A 247 11.32 -0.82 -11.10
CA ILE A 247 12.76 -0.68 -11.34
C ILE A 247 13.49 -0.82 -10.00
N SER A 248 14.08 -1.99 -9.77
CA SER A 248 14.93 -2.28 -8.60
C SER A 248 16.41 -2.04 -8.91
N GLY A 249 17.21 -1.74 -7.88
CA GLY A 249 18.65 -1.49 -8.03
C GLY A 249 19.19 -0.41 -7.10
N LEU A 250 20.41 0.06 -7.38
CA LEU A 250 21.04 1.16 -6.66
C LEU A 250 20.73 2.50 -7.30
N VAL A 251 20.30 3.45 -6.49
CA VAL A 251 20.06 4.83 -6.89
C VAL A 251 20.83 5.76 -5.96
N GLU A 252 21.64 6.64 -6.52
CA GLU A 252 22.28 7.72 -5.78
C GLU A 252 21.53 9.03 -6.00
N VAL A 253 20.97 9.59 -4.93
CA VAL A 253 20.20 10.84 -4.94
C VAL A 253 20.75 11.84 -3.92
N PRO A 254 20.54 13.16 -4.12
CA PRO A 254 20.76 14.15 -3.07
C PRO A 254 19.91 13.83 -1.83
N ILE A 255 20.48 14.03 -0.64
CA ILE A 255 19.72 13.88 0.60
C ILE A 255 18.55 14.87 0.62
N GLY A 256 17.38 14.43 1.12
CA GLY A 256 16.16 15.23 1.11
C GLY A 256 15.29 15.04 -0.14
N THR A 257 15.73 14.25 -1.13
CA THR A 257 14.82 13.73 -2.19
C THR A 257 13.62 13.06 -1.53
N SER A 258 12.41 13.32 -2.01
CA SER A 258 11.20 12.79 -1.39
C SER A 258 11.06 11.28 -1.62
N LEU A 259 10.41 10.57 -0.68
CA LEU A 259 10.13 9.14 -0.83
C LEU A 259 9.33 8.85 -2.12
N GLY A 260 8.36 9.69 -2.45
CA GLY A 260 7.49 9.54 -3.61
C GLY A 260 8.20 9.76 -4.94
N GLU A 261 9.16 10.68 -5.00
CA GLU A 261 10.04 10.84 -6.17
C GLU A 261 10.90 9.59 -6.38
N LEU A 262 11.49 9.07 -5.30
CA LEU A 262 12.32 7.86 -5.36
C LEU A 262 11.52 6.63 -5.83
N ILE A 263 10.27 6.46 -5.37
CA ILE A 263 9.42 5.32 -5.73
C ILE A 263 8.80 5.47 -7.14
N TYR A 264 8.19 6.62 -7.44
CA TYR A 264 7.39 6.77 -8.67
C TYR A 264 8.18 7.33 -9.83
N ASP A 265 9.04 8.33 -9.61
CA ASP A 265 9.78 8.98 -10.71
C ASP A 265 11.03 8.18 -11.09
N ILE A 266 11.76 7.66 -10.08
CA ILE A 266 12.97 6.86 -10.31
C ILE A 266 12.68 5.36 -10.37
N GLY A 267 11.93 4.85 -9.39
CA GLY A 267 11.57 3.43 -9.29
C GLY A 267 10.49 2.96 -10.27
N GLY A 268 9.85 3.87 -11.00
CA GLY A 268 8.81 3.56 -11.97
C GLY A 268 7.47 3.12 -11.36
N GLY A 269 7.27 3.33 -10.06
CA GLY A 269 6.03 3.00 -9.34
C GLY A 269 5.86 1.51 -9.02
N ILE A 270 4.64 1.17 -8.59
CA ILE A 270 4.29 -0.17 -8.11
C ILE A 270 3.88 -1.09 -9.28
N PRO A 271 4.34 -2.35 -9.32
CA PRO A 271 3.96 -3.32 -10.35
C PRO A 271 2.44 -3.52 -10.46
N GLY A 272 1.96 -3.67 -11.69
CA GLY A 272 0.54 -3.94 -11.95
C GLY A 272 -0.43 -2.80 -11.62
N GLY A 273 0.07 -1.58 -11.35
CA GLY A 273 -0.77 -0.44 -10.99
C GLY A 273 -1.38 -0.51 -9.60
N LYS A 274 -0.91 -1.42 -8.75
CA LYS A 274 -1.36 -1.60 -7.37
C LYS A 274 -1.06 -0.38 -6.51
N SER A 275 -1.75 -0.28 -5.37
CA SER A 275 -1.53 0.80 -4.42
C SER A 275 -0.24 0.61 -3.62
N PHE A 276 0.55 1.69 -3.47
CA PHE A 276 1.61 1.75 -2.48
C PHE A 276 1.04 1.70 -1.06
N LYS A 277 1.57 0.82 -0.22
CA LYS A 277 1.16 0.68 1.18
C LYS A 277 2.17 1.33 2.14
N ALA A 278 3.43 0.91 2.05
CA ALA A 278 4.50 1.38 2.91
C ALA A 278 5.89 1.16 2.28
N ALA A 279 6.89 1.86 2.80
CA ALA A 279 8.30 1.56 2.55
C ALA A 279 9.02 1.32 3.87
N GLN A 280 9.73 0.20 4.00
CA GLN A 280 10.63 -0.05 5.11
C GLN A 280 11.98 0.57 4.78
N ILE A 281 12.47 1.45 5.66
CA ILE A 281 13.77 2.10 5.51
C ILE A 281 14.60 1.95 6.78
N GLY A 282 15.90 1.74 6.60
CA GLY A 282 16.86 1.61 7.69
C GLY A 282 17.30 0.18 7.99
N GLY A 283 17.05 -0.75 7.07
CA GLY A 283 17.34 -2.17 7.23
C GLY A 283 16.29 -2.91 8.08
N PRO A 284 16.61 -4.11 8.58
CA PRO A 284 15.70 -4.96 9.36
C PRO A 284 15.26 -4.33 10.68
N SER A 285 16.08 -3.48 11.30
CA SER A 285 15.71 -2.74 12.51
C SER A 285 15.19 -1.32 12.22
N GLY A 286 14.87 -1.05 10.95
CA GLY A 286 14.28 0.19 10.47
C GLY A 286 12.79 0.34 10.81
N GLY A 287 12.16 1.38 10.25
CA GLY A 287 10.73 1.65 10.43
C GLY A 287 9.97 1.71 9.09
N CYS A 288 8.67 1.47 9.15
CA CYS A 288 7.76 1.55 8.02
C CYS A 288 7.18 2.95 7.85
N ILE A 289 7.34 3.53 6.66
CA ILE A 289 6.75 4.82 6.28
C ILE A 289 5.51 4.57 5.42
N PRO A 290 4.30 4.94 5.86
CA PRO A 290 3.07 4.66 5.12
C PRO A 290 2.81 5.71 4.03
N LYS A 291 1.84 5.42 3.15
CA LYS A 291 1.48 6.24 1.98
C LYS A 291 1.17 7.71 2.26
N GLU A 292 0.73 8.05 3.47
CA GLU A 292 0.43 9.44 3.86
C GLU A 292 1.68 10.33 3.88
N TYR A 293 2.87 9.74 3.95
CA TYR A 293 4.15 10.44 4.06
C TYR A 293 5.02 10.28 2.79
N LEU A 294 4.42 10.05 1.61
CA LEU A 294 5.19 9.99 0.36
C LEU A 294 6.00 11.27 0.07
N ASN A 295 5.59 12.43 0.57
CA ASN A 295 6.35 13.68 0.40
C ASN A 295 7.46 13.88 1.44
N VAL A 296 7.67 12.93 2.36
CA VAL A 296 8.71 13.09 3.40
C VAL A 296 10.08 13.18 2.73
N PRO A 297 10.89 14.21 3.05
CA PRO A 297 12.26 14.27 2.57
C PRO A 297 13.08 13.15 3.24
N LEU A 298 13.86 12.42 2.45
CA LEU A 298 14.74 11.37 2.95
C LEU A 298 16.01 11.98 3.57
N ASP A 299 15.88 12.53 4.78
CA ASP A 299 16.95 13.03 5.62
C ASP A 299 16.93 12.41 7.03
N TYR A 300 17.99 12.60 7.82
CA TYR A 300 18.11 11.94 9.13
C TYR A 300 17.05 12.35 10.14
N ASN A 301 16.59 13.61 10.12
CA ASN A 301 15.71 14.15 11.15
C ASN A 301 14.26 13.80 10.83
N SER A 302 13.84 14.03 9.58
CA SER A 302 12.50 13.75 9.09
C SER A 302 12.13 12.26 9.21
N LEU A 303 13.10 11.35 8.97
CA LEU A 303 12.89 9.91 9.15
C LEU A 303 12.72 9.53 10.63
N ALA A 304 13.52 10.12 11.52
CA ALA A 304 13.47 9.82 12.95
C ALA A 304 12.11 10.19 13.57
N GLU A 305 11.48 11.29 13.15
CA GLU A 305 10.14 11.70 13.60
C GLU A 305 9.04 10.68 13.26
N LEU A 306 9.23 9.94 12.16
CA LEU A 306 8.34 8.87 11.73
C LEU A 306 8.67 7.52 12.39
N GLY A 307 9.70 7.44 13.23
CA GLY A 307 10.15 6.19 13.85
C GLY A 307 10.92 5.29 12.88
N ALA A 308 11.42 5.86 11.78
CA ALA A 308 12.31 5.21 10.83
C ALA A 308 13.73 5.78 10.95
N ILE A 309 14.71 5.14 10.31
CA ILE A 309 16.10 5.61 10.29
C ILE A 309 16.65 5.50 8.88
N MET A 310 17.65 6.34 8.54
CA MET A 310 18.30 6.25 7.23
C MET A 310 19.05 4.92 7.06
N GLY A 311 19.63 4.40 8.14
CA GLY A 311 20.37 3.13 8.17
C GLY A 311 21.45 3.05 7.08
N SER A 312 21.63 1.86 6.52
CA SER A 312 22.52 1.61 5.38
C SER A 312 22.00 2.19 4.06
N GLY A 313 20.72 2.51 3.93
CA GLY A 313 20.11 2.93 2.66
C GLY A 313 19.31 1.83 1.94
N GLY A 314 19.12 0.66 2.55
CA GLY A 314 18.13 -0.32 2.09
C GLY A 314 16.71 0.24 2.19
N LEU A 315 15.94 0.15 1.09
CA LEU A 315 14.55 0.61 1.02
C LEU A 315 13.70 -0.46 0.34
N ILE A 316 12.81 -1.08 1.13
CA ILE A 316 11.92 -2.15 0.67
C ILE A 316 10.52 -1.56 0.49
N VAL A 317 10.06 -1.50 -0.76
CA VAL A 317 8.73 -1.01 -1.15
C VAL A 317 7.71 -2.13 -0.98
N MET A 318 6.56 -1.80 -0.37
CA MET A 318 5.46 -2.73 -0.11
C MET A 318 4.16 -2.21 -0.72
N ASP A 319 3.38 -3.11 -1.32
CA ASP A 319 2.08 -2.82 -1.91
C ASP A 319 0.92 -3.25 -0.98
N GLU A 320 -0.32 -3.06 -1.45
CA GLU A 320 -1.54 -3.41 -0.70
C GLU A 320 -1.71 -4.90 -0.38
N ASP A 321 -0.92 -5.78 -1.02
CA ASP A 321 -0.93 -7.22 -0.74
C ASP A 321 0.02 -7.64 0.37
N THR A 322 0.73 -6.70 0.99
CA THR A 322 1.67 -6.97 2.08
C THR A 322 0.97 -6.87 3.44
N CYS A 323 1.13 -7.85 4.34
CA CYS A 323 0.61 -7.80 5.71
C CYS A 323 1.61 -7.12 6.64
N MET A 324 1.24 -6.02 7.30
CA MET A 324 2.20 -5.27 8.13
C MET A 324 2.52 -5.98 9.46
N VAL A 325 1.62 -6.86 9.94
CA VAL A 325 1.88 -7.72 11.10
C VAL A 325 2.95 -8.77 10.77
N ASP A 326 2.84 -9.40 9.60
CA ASP A 326 3.82 -10.39 9.12
C ASP A 326 5.16 -9.75 8.77
N VAL A 327 5.16 -8.54 8.19
CA VAL A 327 6.38 -7.75 7.97
C VAL A 327 7.12 -7.50 9.28
N ALA A 328 6.41 -7.08 10.33
CA ALA A 328 6.99 -6.89 11.64
C ALA A 328 7.55 -8.20 12.21
N ARG A 329 6.82 -9.32 12.06
CA ARG A 329 7.25 -10.67 12.46
C ARG A 329 8.54 -11.07 11.73
N TYR A 330 8.58 -10.96 10.41
CA TYR A 330 9.72 -11.33 9.55
C TYR A 330 11.00 -10.55 9.91
N PHE A 331 10.90 -9.23 10.04
CA PHE A 331 12.07 -8.43 10.40
C PHE A 331 12.54 -8.68 11.83
N LEU A 332 11.60 -8.90 12.77
CA LEU A 332 11.96 -9.22 14.14
C LEU A 332 12.58 -10.61 14.27
N GLU A 333 12.13 -11.58 13.47
CA GLU A 333 12.72 -12.92 13.33
C GLU A 333 14.18 -12.79 12.88
N PHE A 334 14.45 -12.05 11.81
CA PHE A 334 15.82 -11.77 11.36
C PHE A 334 16.68 -11.14 12.47
N VAL A 335 16.17 -10.10 13.15
CA VAL A 335 16.94 -9.43 14.21
C VAL A 335 17.17 -10.34 15.43
N GLN A 336 16.27 -11.28 15.69
CA GLN A 336 16.43 -12.29 16.74
C GLN A 336 17.56 -13.27 16.40
N GLU A 337 17.58 -13.78 15.16
CA GLU A 337 18.62 -14.70 14.67
C GLU A 337 20.01 -14.04 14.67
N GLU A 338 20.07 -12.75 14.33
CA GLU A 338 21.30 -11.96 14.27
C GLU A 338 21.73 -11.35 15.62
N SER A 339 21.00 -11.62 16.70
CA SER A 339 21.36 -11.14 18.03
C SER A 339 22.63 -11.82 18.55
N CYS A 340 23.61 -11.03 19.01
CA CYS A 340 24.79 -11.59 19.70
C CYS A 340 24.46 -12.30 21.04
N GLY A 341 23.24 -12.10 21.58
CA GLY A 341 22.78 -12.75 22.80
C GLY A 341 23.37 -12.20 24.12
N LYS A 342 24.10 -11.08 24.09
CA LYS A 342 24.81 -10.55 25.27
C LYS A 342 23.91 -9.88 26.31
N CYS A 343 23.03 -8.97 25.89
CA CYS A 343 22.17 -8.23 26.82
C CYS A 343 20.79 -8.88 26.94
N THR A 344 20.29 -9.01 28.18
CA THR A 344 18.99 -9.63 28.47
C THR A 344 17.82 -8.95 27.74
N PRO A 345 17.73 -7.61 27.67
CA PRO A 345 16.63 -6.95 26.96
C PRO A 345 16.53 -7.36 25.50
N CYS A 346 17.66 -7.38 24.77
CA CYS A 346 17.69 -7.83 23.38
C CYS A 346 17.44 -9.34 23.27
N ARG A 347 18.21 -10.18 23.97
CA ARG A 347 18.14 -11.65 23.81
C ARG A 347 16.78 -12.23 24.18
N VAL A 348 16.18 -11.76 25.27
CA VAL A 348 14.93 -12.31 25.80
C VAL A 348 13.73 -11.48 25.34
N GLY A 349 13.84 -10.15 25.37
CA GLY A 349 12.73 -9.25 25.02
C GLY A 349 12.29 -9.40 23.56
N ILE A 350 13.24 -9.42 22.61
CA ILE A 350 12.93 -9.60 21.19
C ILE A 350 12.24 -10.96 20.96
N LYS A 351 12.73 -12.02 21.62
CA LYS A 351 12.09 -13.34 21.55
C LYS A 351 10.64 -13.30 22.03
N ARG A 352 10.34 -12.60 23.13
CA ARG A 352 8.96 -12.45 23.63
C ARG A 352 8.07 -11.66 22.67
N MET A 353 8.60 -10.60 22.06
CA MET A 353 7.88 -9.86 21.02
C MET A 353 7.57 -10.75 19.81
N LEU A 354 8.53 -11.57 19.36
CA LEU A 354 8.34 -12.49 18.24
C LEU A 354 7.27 -13.55 18.54
N GLU A 355 7.31 -14.16 19.72
CA GLU A 355 6.29 -15.13 20.16
C GLU A 355 4.87 -14.53 20.15
N ILE A 356 4.72 -13.25 20.52
CA ILE A 356 3.43 -12.54 20.44
C ILE A 356 3.01 -12.34 18.98
N LEU A 357 3.92 -11.94 18.10
CA LEU A 357 3.62 -11.76 16.66
C LEU A 357 3.28 -13.08 15.96
N ASP A 358 3.98 -14.17 16.27
CA ASP A 358 3.66 -15.52 15.81
C ASP A 358 2.24 -15.92 16.26
N ARG A 359 1.88 -15.58 17.49
CA ARG A 359 0.55 -15.83 18.04
C ARG A 359 -0.54 -15.02 17.31
N ILE A 360 -0.30 -13.74 17.04
CA ILE A 360 -1.25 -12.89 16.29
C ILE A 360 -1.42 -13.42 14.85
N THR A 361 -0.33 -13.70 14.14
CA THR A 361 -0.34 -14.18 12.75
C THR A 361 -0.88 -15.60 12.59
N SER A 362 -0.86 -16.40 13.65
CA SER A 362 -1.50 -17.73 13.71
C SER A 362 -2.97 -17.70 14.16
N GLY A 363 -3.53 -16.52 14.44
CA GLY A 363 -4.92 -16.35 14.88
C GLY A 363 -5.17 -16.61 16.36
N GLN A 364 -4.13 -16.71 17.16
CA GLN A 364 -4.21 -16.93 18.61
C GLN A 364 -3.99 -15.63 19.42
N GLY A 365 -3.93 -14.47 18.77
CA GLY A 365 -3.68 -13.18 19.43
C GLY A 365 -4.77 -12.79 20.45
N GLU A 366 -4.34 -12.05 21.47
CA GLU A 366 -5.16 -11.52 22.58
C GLU A 366 -5.30 -9.99 22.50
N GLU A 367 -6.37 -9.42 23.07
CA GLU A 367 -6.62 -7.96 23.06
C GLU A 367 -5.47 -7.15 23.70
N GLU A 368 -4.81 -7.69 24.73
CA GLU A 368 -3.71 -7.02 25.41
C GLU A 368 -2.38 -7.07 24.63
N ASP A 369 -2.28 -7.86 23.57
CA ASP A 369 -1.00 -8.11 22.89
C ASP A 369 -0.42 -6.87 22.24
N ILE A 370 -1.27 -6.00 21.69
CA ILE A 370 -0.80 -4.73 21.11
C ILE A 370 -0.13 -3.87 22.19
N GLN A 371 -0.73 -3.77 23.38
CA GLN A 371 -0.14 -2.98 24.46
C GLN A 371 1.14 -3.62 25.00
N ARG A 372 1.17 -4.95 25.16
CA ARG A 372 2.36 -5.69 25.59
C ARG A 372 3.54 -5.50 24.62
N LEU A 373 3.27 -5.51 23.31
CA LEU A 373 4.30 -5.25 22.29
C LEU A 373 4.87 -3.83 22.39
N ILE A 374 4.01 -2.82 22.63
CA ILE A 374 4.43 -1.43 22.83
C ILE A 374 5.33 -1.33 24.08
N ASP A 375 4.85 -1.83 25.21
CA ASP A 375 5.56 -1.72 26.50
C ASP A 375 6.92 -2.45 26.46
N LEU A 376 6.96 -3.67 25.90
CA LEU A 376 8.20 -4.40 25.70
C LEU A 376 9.14 -3.70 24.73
N GLY A 377 8.61 -3.16 23.64
CA GLY A 377 9.38 -2.45 22.63
C GLY A 377 10.12 -1.26 23.22
N GLU A 378 9.42 -0.36 23.91
CA GLU A 378 10.04 0.82 24.53
C GLU A 378 11.08 0.44 25.60
N GLN A 379 10.80 -0.58 26.43
CA GLN A 379 11.76 -1.08 27.42
C GLN A 379 13.04 -1.60 26.77
N ILE A 380 12.94 -2.32 25.66
CA ILE A 380 14.12 -2.83 24.94
C ILE A 380 14.92 -1.67 24.34
N LYS A 381 14.25 -0.67 23.76
CA LYS A 381 14.91 0.52 23.20
C LYS A 381 15.73 1.26 24.25
N ASP A 382 15.18 1.43 25.45
CA ASP A 382 15.83 2.18 26.53
C ASP A 382 16.98 1.41 27.21
N THR A 383 16.92 0.07 27.21
CA THR A 383 17.81 -0.76 28.05
C THR A 383 18.81 -1.62 27.26
N ALA A 384 18.70 -1.70 25.94
CA ALA A 384 19.64 -2.45 25.10
C ALA A 384 21.04 -1.80 25.04
N LEU A 385 22.06 -2.65 24.98
CA LEU A 385 23.47 -2.23 25.06
C LEU A 385 23.97 -1.52 23.79
N CYS A 386 23.50 -1.93 22.61
CA CYS A 386 24.00 -1.46 21.32
C CYS A 386 22.85 -1.00 20.40
N GLY A 387 23.21 -0.29 19.32
CA GLY A 387 22.24 0.28 18.38
C GLY A 387 21.30 -0.75 17.75
N LEU A 388 21.77 -1.98 17.49
CA LEU A 388 20.92 -3.07 16.98
C LEU A 388 19.79 -3.39 17.97
N GLY A 389 20.12 -3.65 19.24
CA GLY A 389 19.10 -3.92 20.24
C GLY A 389 18.18 -2.72 20.49
N GLN A 390 18.71 -1.49 20.43
CA GLN A 390 17.94 -0.26 20.59
C GLN A 390 16.99 0.05 19.43
N THR A 391 17.23 -0.52 18.25
CA THR A 391 16.40 -0.30 17.06
C THR A 391 15.57 -1.53 16.69
N ALA A 392 15.88 -2.70 17.24
CA ALA A 392 15.17 -3.96 16.99
C ALA A 392 13.64 -3.86 17.11
N PRO A 393 13.06 -3.09 18.05
CA PRO A 393 11.61 -2.98 18.17
C PRO A 393 10.96 -2.05 17.12
N ASN A 394 11.71 -1.26 16.36
CA ASN A 394 11.17 -0.24 15.47
C ASN A 394 10.22 -0.77 14.38
N PRO A 395 10.47 -1.92 13.73
CA PRO A 395 9.51 -2.48 12.78
C PRO A 395 8.15 -2.68 13.43
N VAL A 396 8.12 -3.26 14.64
CA VAL A 396 6.88 -3.52 15.40
C VAL A 396 6.20 -2.23 15.85
N LEU A 397 6.96 -1.29 16.43
CA LEU A 397 6.39 -0.05 16.94
C LEU A 397 5.86 0.85 15.81
N SER A 398 6.58 0.91 14.68
CA SER A 398 6.16 1.68 13.52
C SER A 398 4.94 1.07 12.83
N THR A 399 4.86 -0.25 12.68
CA THR A 399 3.68 -0.91 12.11
C THR A 399 2.47 -0.80 13.03
N ILE A 400 2.63 -0.88 14.35
CA ILE A 400 1.52 -0.60 15.29
C ILE A 400 1.08 0.86 15.19
N ARG A 401 2.02 1.82 15.10
CA ARG A 401 1.69 3.26 15.00
C ARG A 401 0.85 3.59 13.76
N HIS A 402 1.16 2.97 12.62
CA HIS A 402 0.57 3.32 11.33
C HIS A 402 -0.51 2.34 10.83
N PHE A 403 -0.44 1.08 11.26
CA PHE A 403 -1.27 -0.04 10.78
C PHE A 403 -1.92 -0.82 11.92
N ARG A 404 -2.19 -0.18 13.08
CA ARG A 404 -2.89 -0.79 14.22
C ARG A 404 -4.14 -1.58 13.83
N HIS A 405 -4.91 -1.05 12.88
CA HIS A 405 -6.14 -1.70 12.39
C HIS A 405 -5.89 -3.12 11.85
N GLU A 406 -4.73 -3.40 11.24
CA GLU A 406 -4.39 -4.75 10.79
C GLU A 406 -4.15 -5.70 11.98
N TYR A 407 -3.50 -5.23 13.05
CA TYR A 407 -3.35 -6.01 14.28
C TYR A 407 -4.72 -6.33 14.90
N GLU A 408 -5.60 -5.33 14.96
CA GLU A 408 -6.95 -5.49 15.46
C GLU A 408 -7.77 -6.47 14.59
N ASP A 409 -7.62 -6.43 13.26
CA ASP A 409 -8.24 -7.39 12.33
C ASP A 409 -7.72 -8.82 12.55
N HIS A 410 -6.41 -9.00 12.76
CA HIS A 410 -5.84 -10.32 13.06
C HIS A 410 -6.32 -10.87 14.41
N ILE A 411 -6.40 -10.02 15.44
CA ILE A 411 -6.78 -10.43 16.80
C ILE A 411 -8.28 -10.70 16.88
N ARG A 412 -9.10 -9.75 16.43
CA ARG A 412 -10.55 -9.76 16.60
C ARG A 412 -11.27 -10.49 15.49
N HIS A 413 -10.85 -10.30 14.25
CA HIS A 413 -11.54 -10.84 13.08
C HIS A 413 -10.96 -12.15 12.57
N LYS A 414 -9.80 -12.57 13.12
CA LYS A 414 -9.03 -13.73 12.64
C LYS A 414 -8.87 -13.67 11.11
N HIS A 415 -8.64 -12.46 10.62
CA HIS A 415 -8.63 -12.14 9.21
C HIS A 415 -7.34 -11.40 8.87
N CYS A 416 -6.80 -11.71 7.70
CA CYS A 416 -5.63 -11.06 7.15
C CYS A 416 -6.00 -10.54 5.76
N GLU A 417 -6.31 -9.25 5.65
CA GLU A 417 -6.70 -8.61 4.38
C GLU A 417 -5.67 -8.86 3.26
N ALA A 418 -4.38 -8.86 3.59
CA ALA A 418 -3.30 -9.15 2.66
C ALA A 418 -3.32 -10.60 2.13
N GLY A 419 -3.94 -11.55 2.84
CA GLY A 419 -4.02 -12.94 2.42
C GLY A 419 -2.74 -13.76 2.65
N ILE A 420 -1.75 -13.21 3.38
CA ILE A 420 -0.42 -13.82 3.56
C ILE A 420 -0.40 -14.80 4.75
N CYS A 421 -1.02 -14.45 5.89
CA CYS A 421 -1.01 -15.27 7.11
C CYS A 421 -1.83 -16.56 6.92
N PRO A 422 -1.20 -17.75 6.75
CA PRO A 422 -1.91 -18.94 6.27
C PRO A 422 -3.02 -19.42 7.20
N SER A 423 -2.83 -19.28 8.52
CA SER A 423 -3.81 -19.69 9.54
C SER A 423 -5.06 -18.82 9.57
N LEU A 424 -4.98 -17.60 9.03
CA LEU A 424 -6.10 -16.64 8.98
C LEU A 424 -6.80 -16.62 7.62
N VAL A 425 -6.30 -17.41 6.65
CA VAL A 425 -6.71 -17.33 5.26
C VAL A 425 -6.96 -18.73 4.71
N LYS A 426 -8.24 -19.12 4.66
CA LYS A 426 -8.68 -20.32 3.96
C LYS A 426 -8.26 -20.25 2.49
N ALA A 427 -8.75 -19.23 1.77
CA ALA A 427 -8.32 -18.94 0.41
C ALA A 427 -8.15 -17.42 0.20
N PRO A 428 -7.09 -16.96 -0.48
CA PRO A 428 -6.88 -15.53 -0.74
C PRO A 428 -8.04 -14.86 -1.49
N CYS A 429 -8.70 -15.58 -2.40
CA CYS A 429 -9.86 -15.09 -3.14
C CYS A 429 -11.13 -14.90 -2.27
N GLN A 430 -11.24 -15.64 -1.16
CA GLN A 430 -12.33 -15.49 -0.19
C GLN A 430 -12.04 -14.32 0.75
N SER A 431 -10.81 -14.22 1.26
CA SER A 431 -10.39 -13.14 2.18
C SER A 431 -10.41 -11.76 1.50
N SER A 432 -10.02 -11.68 0.23
CA SER A 432 -10.11 -10.43 -0.57
C SER A 432 -11.54 -10.04 -0.96
N CYS A 433 -12.52 -10.93 -0.82
CA CYS A 433 -13.91 -10.60 -1.10
C CYS A 433 -14.50 -9.89 0.12
N PRO A 434 -15.00 -8.64 0.02
CA PRO A 434 -15.56 -7.95 1.18
C PRO A 434 -16.73 -8.71 1.84
N ALA A 435 -17.53 -9.41 1.04
CA ALA A 435 -18.63 -10.25 1.52
C ALA A 435 -18.17 -11.63 2.08
N ALA A 436 -16.90 -11.99 1.90
CA ALA A 436 -16.30 -13.28 2.23
C ALA A 436 -17.02 -14.50 1.63
N VAL A 437 -17.42 -14.38 0.35
CA VAL A 437 -18.03 -15.47 -0.42
C VAL A 437 -17.06 -16.66 -0.53
N ASP A 438 -17.55 -17.89 -0.37
CA ASP A 438 -16.77 -19.11 -0.58
C ASP A 438 -16.46 -19.33 -2.07
N VAL A 439 -15.43 -18.62 -2.55
CA VAL A 439 -15.02 -18.63 -3.95
C VAL A 439 -14.56 -20.01 -4.42
N PRO A 440 -13.62 -20.69 -3.74
CA PRO A 440 -13.18 -22.01 -4.19
C PRO A 440 -14.33 -23.03 -4.21
N GLY A 441 -15.21 -22.99 -3.19
CA GLY A 441 -16.34 -23.90 -3.08
C GLY A 441 -17.35 -23.77 -4.22
N PHE A 442 -17.75 -22.56 -4.59
CA PHE A 442 -18.70 -22.42 -5.71
C PHE A 442 -18.04 -22.77 -7.05
N ILE A 443 -16.74 -22.48 -7.22
CA ILE A 443 -16.01 -22.81 -8.46
C ILE A 443 -15.93 -24.33 -8.65
N SER A 444 -15.60 -25.08 -7.60
CA SER A 444 -15.53 -26.53 -7.66
C SER A 444 -16.91 -27.15 -7.95
N LEU A 445 -17.98 -26.65 -7.31
CA LEU A 445 -19.34 -27.07 -7.59
C LEU A 445 -19.77 -26.78 -9.04
N VAL A 446 -19.38 -25.63 -9.62
CA VAL A 446 -19.62 -25.34 -11.04
C VAL A 446 -18.84 -26.31 -11.94
N GLY A 447 -17.59 -26.64 -11.60
CA GLY A 447 -16.79 -27.63 -12.31
C GLY A 447 -17.44 -29.02 -12.36
N GLU A 448 -18.09 -29.43 -11.27
CA GLU A 448 -18.87 -30.67 -11.18
C GLU A 448 -20.31 -30.57 -11.73
N LYS A 449 -20.67 -29.45 -12.35
CA LYS A 449 -22.02 -29.17 -12.90
C LYS A 449 -23.14 -29.09 -11.85
N ARG A 450 -22.82 -28.78 -10.59
CA ARG A 450 -23.76 -28.62 -9.48
C ARG A 450 -24.19 -27.16 -9.30
N TYR A 451 -24.74 -26.56 -10.35
CA TYR A 451 -24.97 -25.10 -10.43
C TYR A 451 -25.91 -24.53 -9.36
N ALA A 452 -27.01 -25.23 -9.06
CA ALA A 452 -27.96 -24.78 -8.05
C ALA A 452 -27.34 -24.77 -6.64
N GLU A 453 -26.48 -25.74 -6.34
CA GLU A 453 -25.76 -25.82 -5.08
C GLU A 453 -24.68 -24.73 -5.00
N ALA A 454 -23.93 -24.52 -6.08
CA ALA A 454 -22.95 -23.43 -6.18
C ALA A 454 -23.59 -22.06 -5.92
N LEU A 455 -24.76 -21.80 -6.53
CA LEU A 455 -25.49 -20.56 -6.34
C LEU A 455 -26.01 -20.40 -4.90
N ARG A 456 -26.52 -21.48 -4.30
CA ARG A 456 -26.94 -21.47 -2.88
C ARG A 456 -25.78 -21.16 -1.95
N LEU A 457 -24.62 -21.79 -2.16
CA LEU A 457 -23.40 -21.53 -1.40
C LEU A 457 -22.97 -20.06 -1.55
N HIS A 458 -22.94 -19.53 -2.78
CA HIS A 458 -22.63 -18.12 -3.01
C HIS A 458 -23.59 -17.19 -2.27
N ARG A 459 -24.89 -17.51 -2.27
CA ARG A 459 -25.92 -16.70 -1.60
C ARG A 459 -25.85 -16.74 -0.07
N GLU A 460 -25.10 -17.65 0.54
CA GLU A 460 -24.91 -17.62 2.00
C GLU A 460 -24.27 -16.33 2.49
N ARG A 461 -23.49 -15.67 1.64
CA ARG A 461 -22.75 -14.44 1.97
C ARG A 461 -23.11 -13.25 1.09
N ASN A 462 -23.85 -13.46 0.00
CA ASN A 462 -24.16 -12.39 -0.95
C ASN A 462 -25.58 -12.53 -1.54
N PRO A 463 -26.54 -11.65 -1.20
CA PRO A 463 -27.89 -11.69 -1.77
C PRO A 463 -27.95 -11.33 -3.26
N PHE A 464 -26.96 -10.59 -3.76
CA PHE A 464 -26.93 -10.07 -5.12
C PHE A 464 -25.90 -10.78 -5.98
N ALA A 465 -26.03 -12.11 -6.09
CA ALA A 465 -25.11 -12.93 -6.86
C ALA A 465 -25.08 -12.52 -8.34
N ALA A 466 -26.25 -12.28 -8.93
CA ALA A 466 -26.39 -11.92 -10.33
C ALA A 466 -25.94 -10.49 -10.63
N VAL A 467 -26.17 -9.55 -9.70
CA VAL A 467 -25.59 -8.19 -9.81
C VAL A 467 -24.06 -8.27 -9.71
N CYS A 468 -23.50 -8.92 -8.70
CA CYS A 468 -22.04 -9.01 -8.53
C CYS A 468 -21.36 -9.80 -9.66
N ALA A 469 -22.07 -10.66 -10.39
CA ALA A 469 -21.52 -11.28 -11.60
C ALA A 469 -21.31 -10.28 -12.75
N ARG A 470 -21.97 -9.12 -12.71
CA ARG A 470 -22.02 -8.11 -13.78
C ARG A 470 -21.25 -6.83 -13.45
N VAL A 471 -21.21 -6.42 -12.18
CA VAL A 471 -20.69 -5.09 -11.81
C VAL A 471 -19.59 -5.14 -10.75
N CYS A 472 -19.23 -6.34 -10.28
CA CYS A 472 -18.16 -6.48 -9.29
C CYS A 472 -16.78 -6.27 -9.92
N PHE A 473 -15.92 -5.61 -9.17
CA PHE A 473 -14.52 -5.36 -9.48
C PHE A 473 -13.59 -6.51 -9.11
N HIS A 474 -14.15 -7.66 -8.72
CA HIS A 474 -13.47 -8.95 -8.73
C HIS A 474 -12.11 -8.99 -8.02
N THR A 475 -11.99 -8.36 -6.84
CA THR A 475 -10.82 -8.45 -5.93
C THR A 475 -10.32 -9.87 -5.69
N CYS A 476 -11.26 -10.83 -5.72
CA CYS A 476 -10.97 -12.24 -5.62
C CYS A 476 -10.00 -12.76 -6.70
N GLU A 477 -9.94 -12.11 -7.86
CA GLU A 477 -9.04 -12.45 -8.96
C GLU A 477 -7.66 -11.79 -8.80
N GLU A 478 -7.60 -10.58 -8.24
CA GLU A 478 -6.35 -9.85 -7.98
C GLU A 478 -5.44 -10.66 -7.04
N LYS A 479 -6.01 -11.27 -5.99
CA LYS A 479 -5.28 -12.11 -5.02
C LYS A 479 -5.22 -13.60 -5.39
N CYS A 480 -5.63 -13.99 -6.59
CA CYS A 480 -5.67 -15.39 -6.97
C CYS A 480 -4.25 -15.95 -7.13
N ARG A 481 -3.85 -16.96 -6.34
CA ARG A 481 -2.52 -17.59 -6.42
C ARG A 481 -2.16 -18.16 -7.79
N ARG A 482 -3.13 -18.38 -8.67
CA ARG A 482 -2.84 -18.81 -10.04
C ARG A 482 -1.99 -17.79 -10.81
N SER A 483 -2.02 -16.51 -10.41
CA SER A 483 -1.19 -15.45 -10.98
C SER A 483 0.32 -15.68 -10.86
N SER A 484 0.77 -16.53 -9.93
CA SER A 484 2.19 -16.91 -9.83
C SER A 484 2.62 -17.96 -10.85
N ILE A 485 1.68 -18.55 -11.59
CA ILE A 485 1.91 -19.55 -12.63
C ILE A 485 1.59 -18.95 -14.01
N ASP A 486 0.37 -18.43 -14.18
CA ASP A 486 -0.10 -17.77 -15.41
C ASP A 486 -1.13 -16.68 -15.07
N ASP A 487 -2.27 -16.61 -15.77
CA ASP A 487 -3.33 -15.64 -15.50
C ASP A 487 -4.22 -16.04 -14.30
N PRO A 488 -4.79 -15.09 -13.54
CA PRO A 488 -5.73 -15.43 -12.48
C PRO A 488 -6.97 -16.18 -13.00
N VAL A 489 -7.62 -16.95 -12.13
CA VAL A 489 -8.90 -17.60 -12.46
C VAL A 489 -9.95 -16.51 -12.74
N ALA A 490 -10.73 -16.66 -13.81
CA ALA A 490 -11.78 -15.72 -14.20
C ALA A 490 -13.07 -15.94 -13.36
N ILE A 491 -12.95 -15.70 -12.06
CA ILE A 491 -13.95 -15.95 -11.01
C ILE A 491 -15.28 -15.23 -11.29
N ARG A 492 -15.26 -13.96 -11.72
CA ARG A 492 -16.48 -13.20 -12.06
C ARG A 492 -17.19 -13.82 -13.26
N ALA A 493 -16.46 -14.29 -14.25
CA ALA A 493 -17.04 -14.93 -15.43
C ALA A 493 -17.61 -16.32 -15.13
N ILE A 494 -16.96 -17.11 -14.26
CA ILE A 494 -17.53 -18.36 -13.72
C ILE A 494 -18.82 -18.07 -12.94
N LYS A 495 -18.79 -17.06 -12.08
CA LYS A 495 -19.97 -16.58 -11.35
C LYS A 495 -21.09 -16.17 -12.31
N ARG A 496 -20.75 -15.46 -13.39
CA ARG A 496 -21.69 -15.06 -14.44
C ARG A 496 -22.36 -16.27 -15.11
N PHE A 497 -21.58 -17.28 -15.47
CA PHE A 497 -22.14 -18.52 -16.00
C PHE A 497 -23.09 -19.20 -14.99
N MET A 498 -22.67 -19.30 -13.72
CA MET A 498 -23.44 -19.93 -12.65
C MET A 498 -24.80 -19.27 -12.43
N VAL A 499 -24.85 -17.94 -12.30
CA VAL A 499 -26.11 -17.21 -12.03
C VAL A 499 -27.07 -17.27 -13.21
N ASP A 500 -26.57 -17.34 -14.44
CA ASP A 500 -27.40 -17.42 -15.65
C ASP A 500 -28.06 -18.80 -15.82
N GLN A 501 -27.62 -19.84 -15.08
CA GLN A 501 -28.31 -21.15 -15.04
C GLN A 501 -29.58 -21.13 -14.18
N GLU A 502 -29.83 -20.06 -13.43
CA GLU A 502 -30.93 -20.01 -12.48
C GLU A 502 -32.29 -19.84 -13.17
N VAL A 503 -33.04 -20.94 -13.33
CA VAL A 503 -34.41 -20.88 -13.86
C VAL A 503 -35.42 -20.47 -12.80
N THR A 504 -35.34 -21.07 -11.61
CA THR A 504 -36.21 -20.76 -10.45
C THR A 504 -35.39 -20.12 -9.33
N ILE A 505 -35.92 -19.06 -8.71
CA ILE A 505 -35.25 -18.37 -7.59
C ILE A 505 -34.90 -19.36 -6.48
N GLN A 506 -33.61 -19.53 -6.22
CA GLN A 506 -33.05 -20.33 -5.13
C GLN A 506 -32.97 -19.49 -3.86
N LEU A 507 -33.81 -19.80 -2.86
CA LEU A 507 -33.75 -19.16 -1.56
C LEU A 507 -32.56 -19.69 -0.74
N PRO A 508 -31.92 -18.84 0.08
CA PRO A 508 -30.93 -19.31 1.06
C PRO A 508 -31.59 -20.09 2.21
N GLU A 509 -30.76 -20.66 3.08
CA GLU A 509 -31.23 -21.15 4.38
C GLU A 509 -31.81 -19.99 5.21
N ILE A 510 -33.03 -20.19 5.73
CA ILE A 510 -33.76 -19.29 6.62
C ILE A 510 -34.09 -20.09 7.88
N ARG A 511 -33.80 -19.52 9.05
CA ARG A 511 -34.16 -20.09 10.35
C ARG A 511 -35.34 -19.32 10.90
N GLU A 512 -36.52 -19.95 10.86
CA GLU A 512 -37.71 -19.36 11.47
C GLU A 512 -37.54 -19.23 12.98
N ASN A 513 -37.96 -18.10 13.53
CA ASN A 513 -37.91 -17.83 14.96
C ASN A 513 -39.08 -16.90 15.31
N GLU A 514 -40.04 -17.40 16.09
CA GLU A 514 -41.23 -16.61 16.46
C GLU A 514 -40.91 -15.37 17.29
N ALA A 515 -39.88 -15.43 18.14
CA ALA A 515 -39.48 -14.27 18.94
C ALA A 515 -38.90 -13.17 18.04
N ASN A 516 -38.04 -13.54 17.08
CA ASN A 516 -37.47 -12.61 16.11
C ASN A 516 -38.54 -12.05 15.17
N ALA A 517 -39.51 -12.87 14.75
CA ALA A 517 -40.61 -12.43 13.88
C ALA A 517 -41.54 -11.39 14.55
N ARG A 518 -41.60 -11.34 15.88
CA ARG A 518 -42.39 -10.33 16.63
C ARG A 518 -41.67 -9.00 16.83
N ARG A 519 -40.34 -8.99 16.68
CA ARG A 519 -39.52 -7.79 16.87
C ARG A 519 -39.59 -6.89 15.65
N LYS A 520 -39.75 -5.59 15.87
CA LYS A 520 -39.85 -4.61 14.78
C LYS A 520 -38.49 -4.00 14.48
N ILE A 521 -38.02 -4.15 13.24
CA ILE A 521 -36.77 -3.57 12.76
C ILE A 521 -37.06 -2.70 11.53
N ALA A 522 -36.60 -1.46 11.55
CA ALA A 522 -36.71 -0.55 10.41
C ALA A 522 -35.37 -0.44 9.69
N ILE A 523 -35.42 -0.31 8.38
CA ILE A 523 -34.27 -0.09 7.52
C ILE A 523 -34.58 1.13 6.66
N VAL A 524 -33.70 2.12 6.66
CA VAL A 524 -33.86 3.34 5.85
C VAL A 524 -32.95 3.24 4.63
N GLY A 525 -33.56 3.19 3.45
CA GLY A 525 -32.90 3.05 2.15
C GLY A 525 -32.91 1.59 1.64
N ALA A 526 -33.45 1.38 0.45
CA ALA A 526 -33.43 0.11 -0.28
C ALA A 526 -32.25 0.04 -1.26
N GLY A 527 -31.08 0.54 -0.86
CA GLY A 527 -29.82 0.35 -1.58
C GLY A 527 -29.18 -1.02 -1.31
N PRO A 528 -27.98 -1.30 -1.87
CA PRO A 528 -27.30 -2.59 -1.67
C PRO A 528 -27.05 -2.91 -0.19
N ALA A 529 -26.68 -1.93 0.64
CA ALA A 529 -26.47 -2.14 2.07
C ALA A 529 -27.78 -2.45 2.82
N GLY A 530 -28.82 -1.63 2.63
CA GLY A 530 -30.11 -1.81 3.32
C GLY A 530 -30.83 -3.10 2.93
N LEU A 531 -30.86 -3.42 1.63
CA LEU A 531 -31.42 -4.69 1.15
C LEU A 531 -30.62 -5.90 1.66
N SER A 532 -29.28 -5.79 1.76
CA SER A 532 -28.46 -6.85 2.35
C SER A 532 -28.71 -7.01 3.84
N CYS A 533 -28.84 -5.92 4.59
CA CYS A 533 -29.23 -5.95 6.00
C CYS A 533 -30.57 -6.69 6.17
N ALA A 534 -31.56 -6.35 5.35
CA ALA A 534 -32.86 -7.00 5.35
C ALA A 534 -32.77 -8.50 5.05
N TYR A 535 -31.96 -8.87 4.05
CA TYR A 535 -31.72 -10.26 3.67
C TYR A 535 -31.17 -11.09 4.84
N PHE A 536 -30.13 -10.61 5.52
CA PHE A 536 -29.51 -11.34 6.62
C PHE A 536 -30.41 -11.39 7.87
N LEU A 537 -31.14 -10.31 8.17
CA LEU A 537 -32.16 -10.32 9.24
C LEU A 537 -33.28 -11.31 8.94
N ALA A 538 -33.78 -11.36 7.69
CA ALA A 538 -34.81 -12.31 7.30
C ALA A 538 -34.36 -13.78 7.46
N ARG A 539 -33.08 -14.07 7.21
CA ARG A 539 -32.48 -15.40 7.45
C ARG A 539 -32.45 -15.81 8.91
N LEU A 540 -32.45 -14.85 9.84
CA LEU A 540 -32.56 -15.07 11.29
C LEU A 540 -34.02 -15.10 11.78
N GLY A 541 -35.00 -15.04 10.87
CA GLY A 541 -36.42 -15.12 11.19
C GLY A 541 -37.09 -13.77 11.46
N TYR A 542 -36.37 -12.65 11.35
CA TYR A 542 -36.96 -11.32 11.45
C TYR A 542 -37.86 -10.99 10.25
N ARG A 543 -38.70 -9.96 10.40
CA ARG A 543 -39.57 -9.41 9.35
C ARG A 543 -39.34 -7.90 9.22
N PRO A 544 -38.18 -7.47 8.69
CA PRO A 544 -37.81 -6.06 8.65
C PRO A 544 -38.66 -5.28 7.64
N THR A 545 -38.88 -3.99 7.93
CA THR A 545 -39.52 -3.04 7.03
C THR A 545 -38.48 -2.07 6.49
N ILE A 546 -38.35 -1.99 5.16
CA ILE A 546 -37.50 -1.02 4.47
C ILE A 546 -38.34 0.19 4.07
N PHE A 547 -37.87 1.39 4.39
CA PHE A 547 -38.42 2.67 3.93
C PHE A 547 -37.50 3.24 2.84
N GLU A 548 -38.03 3.36 1.63
CA GLU A 548 -37.31 3.85 0.46
C GLU A 548 -37.91 5.17 -0.02
N ALA A 549 -37.05 6.17 -0.25
CA ALA A 549 -37.46 7.49 -0.67
C ALA A 549 -37.94 7.53 -2.13
N GLU A 550 -37.43 6.62 -2.96
CA GLU A 550 -37.76 6.50 -4.38
C GLU A 550 -38.93 5.54 -4.64
N SER A 551 -39.50 5.63 -5.83
CA SER A 551 -40.59 4.76 -6.30
C SER A 551 -40.17 3.32 -6.64
N ARG A 552 -38.86 3.05 -6.69
CA ARG A 552 -38.32 1.72 -7.01
C ARG A 552 -37.13 1.38 -6.11
N PRO A 553 -37.13 0.19 -5.48
CA PRO A 553 -35.99 -0.26 -4.67
C PRO A 553 -34.77 -0.61 -5.53
N GLY A 554 -33.60 -0.63 -4.90
CA GLY A 554 -32.31 -0.96 -5.50
C GLY A 554 -31.26 0.14 -5.38
N GLY A 555 -31.64 1.34 -4.91
CA GLY A 555 -30.74 2.47 -4.68
C GLY A 555 -29.80 2.74 -5.85
N MET A 556 -28.50 2.93 -5.59
CA MET A 556 -27.49 3.19 -6.63
C MET A 556 -27.44 2.12 -7.74
N MET A 557 -27.77 0.85 -7.46
CA MET A 557 -27.78 -0.19 -8.50
C MET A 557 -28.84 0.09 -9.59
N VAL A 558 -29.96 0.73 -9.21
CA VAL A 558 -30.96 1.21 -10.17
C VAL A 558 -30.61 2.60 -10.68
N GLN A 559 -30.18 3.48 -9.79
CA GLN A 559 -30.06 4.91 -10.09
C GLN A 559 -28.84 5.23 -10.95
N THR A 560 -27.68 4.59 -10.74
CA THR A 560 -26.43 4.98 -11.39
C THR A 560 -25.90 3.96 -12.38
N ILE A 561 -26.10 2.65 -12.14
CA ILE A 561 -25.57 1.62 -13.04
C ILE A 561 -26.48 1.46 -14.27
N PRO A 562 -26.01 1.66 -15.51
CA PRO A 562 -26.84 1.55 -16.71
C PRO A 562 -27.32 0.12 -17.03
N ALA A 563 -28.43 0.01 -17.76
CA ALA A 563 -29.05 -1.26 -18.13
C ALA A 563 -28.16 -2.20 -18.97
N TYR A 564 -27.24 -1.65 -19.78
CA TYR A 564 -26.31 -2.43 -20.61
C TYR A 564 -25.23 -3.17 -19.77
N ARG A 565 -25.05 -2.77 -18.50
CA ARG A 565 -24.19 -3.47 -17.51
C ARG A 565 -25.03 -4.31 -16.55
N LEU A 566 -26.14 -3.74 -16.08
CA LEU A 566 -27.03 -4.38 -15.11
C LEU A 566 -28.48 -4.39 -15.61
N PRO A 567 -28.93 -5.48 -16.24
CA PRO A 567 -30.32 -5.61 -16.67
C PRO A 567 -31.30 -5.47 -15.49
N ARG A 568 -32.37 -4.69 -15.70
CA ARG A 568 -33.33 -4.34 -14.63
C ARG A 568 -34.09 -5.54 -14.10
N GLU A 569 -34.46 -6.47 -14.98
CA GLU A 569 -35.15 -7.70 -14.58
C GLU A 569 -34.29 -8.59 -13.68
N THR A 570 -32.96 -8.62 -13.91
CA THR A 570 -32.03 -9.36 -13.06
C THR A 570 -32.03 -8.82 -11.64
N LEU A 571 -31.90 -7.50 -11.49
CA LEU A 571 -31.94 -6.86 -10.16
C LEU A 571 -33.31 -7.02 -9.50
N ALA A 572 -34.40 -6.79 -10.25
CA ALA A 572 -35.76 -6.92 -9.73
C ALA A 572 -36.03 -8.36 -9.23
N ARG A 573 -35.47 -9.37 -9.88
CA ARG A 573 -35.58 -10.77 -9.44
C ARG A 573 -34.91 -11.01 -8.08
N GLU A 574 -33.72 -10.46 -7.85
CA GLU A 574 -33.02 -10.59 -6.56
C GLU A 574 -33.67 -9.74 -5.45
N ILE A 575 -34.28 -8.60 -5.78
CA ILE A 575 -35.07 -7.83 -4.81
C ILE A 575 -36.34 -8.59 -4.41
N ARG A 576 -37.07 -9.14 -5.39
CA ARG A 576 -38.26 -9.99 -5.12
C ARG A 576 -37.94 -11.20 -4.27
N MET A 577 -36.73 -11.76 -4.41
CA MET A 577 -36.25 -12.83 -3.54
C MET A 577 -36.23 -12.38 -2.08
N ILE A 578 -35.69 -11.18 -1.80
CA ILE A 578 -35.62 -10.61 -0.44
C ILE A 578 -37.02 -10.35 0.11
N GLU A 579 -37.94 -9.80 -0.69
CA GLU A 579 -39.34 -9.60 -0.29
C GLU A 579 -40.01 -10.94 0.09
N ASN A 580 -39.81 -11.98 -0.72
CA ASN A 580 -40.35 -13.32 -0.48
C ASN A 580 -39.78 -14.00 0.78
N MET A 581 -38.67 -13.52 1.34
CA MET A 581 -38.10 -14.00 2.60
C MET A 581 -38.80 -13.42 3.84
N GLY A 582 -39.72 -12.45 3.65
CA GLY A 582 -40.47 -11.81 4.73
C GLY A 582 -40.10 -10.35 4.99
N THR A 583 -39.39 -9.70 4.05
CA THR A 583 -39.10 -8.27 4.10
C THR A 583 -40.22 -7.46 3.46
N THR A 584 -40.65 -6.38 4.10
CA THR A 584 -41.60 -5.42 3.51
C THR A 584 -40.85 -4.20 3.01
N ILE A 585 -41.14 -3.73 1.79
CA ILE A 585 -40.56 -2.51 1.23
C ILE A 585 -41.66 -1.48 1.02
N VAL A 586 -41.51 -0.31 1.63
CA VAL A 586 -42.40 0.84 1.50
C VAL A 586 -41.67 1.93 0.71
N THR A 587 -42.11 2.18 -0.51
CA THR A 587 -41.52 3.18 -1.41
C THR A 587 -42.09 4.58 -1.16
N ASP A 588 -41.52 5.58 -1.84
CA ASP A 588 -41.96 6.98 -1.82
C ASP A 588 -42.04 7.60 -0.41
N THR A 589 -41.28 7.06 0.54
CA THR A 589 -41.28 7.45 1.96
C THR A 589 -39.86 7.87 2.38
N LYS A 590 -39.67 9.16 2.63
CA LYS A 590 -38.37 9.80 2.87
C LYS A 590 -38.20 10.21 4.34
N LEU A 591 -37.13 9.70 4.95
CA LEU A 591 -36.66 10.14 6.28
C LEU A 591 -36.38 11.65 6.29
N GLY A 592 -36.86 12.35 7.32
CA GLY A 592 -36.77 13.80 7.48
C GLY A 592 -37.89 14.59 6.78
N ARG A 593 -38.66 13.96 5.87
CA ARG A 593 -39.86 14.55 5.24
C ARG A 593 -41.14 13.92 5.77
N ASP A 594 -41.23 12.59 5.71
CA ASP A 594 -42.46 11.85 5.99
C ASP A 594 -42.46 11.21 7.39
N PHE A 595 -41.27 10.98 7.96
CA PHE A 595 -41.06 10.47 9.32
C PHE A 595 -39.67 10.85 9.85
N SER A 596 -39.48 10.78 11.16
CA SER A 596 -38.21 10.93 11.88
C SER A 596 -37.74 9.60 12.49
N LEU A 597 -36.49 9.54 12.97
CA LEU A 597 -35.98 8.34 13.66
C LEU A 597 -36.69 8.13 15.00
N GLU A 598 -37.06 9.21 15.67
CA GLU A 598 -37.87 9.24 16.88
C GLU A 598 -39.29 8.68 16.61
N ASP A 599 -39.91 9.02 15.48
CA ASP A 599 -41.22 8.46 15.09
C ASP A 599 -41.15 6.93 14.92
N LEU A 600 -40.05 6.41 14.35
CA LEU A 600 -39.84 4.96 14.26
C LEU A 600 -39.73 4.35 15.66
N ARG A 601 -39.02 5.01 16.57
CA ARG A 601 -38.92 4.53 17.95
C ARG A 601 -40.28 4.48 18.63
N ASP A 602 -41.10 5.51 18.46
CA ASP A 602 -42.45 5.62 19.03
C ASP A 602 -43.43 4.60 18.41
N GLN A 603 -43.24 4.20 17.16
CA GLN A 603 -43.99 3.12 16.50
C GLN A 603 -43.60 1.71 16.96
N GLY A 604 -42.64 1.62 17.89
CA GLY A 604 -42.18 0.38 18.52
C GLY A 604 -41.07 -0.34 17.75
N TYR A 605 -40.35 0.34 16.85
CA TYR A 605 -39.15 -0.24 16.24
C TYR A 605 -38.02 -0.32 17.28
N GLU A 606 -37.52 -1.53 17.48
CA GLU A 606 -36.50 -1.84 18.50
C GLU A 606 -35.09 -1.48 18.02
N ALA A 607 -34.84 -1.55 16.71
CA ALA A 607 -33.58 -1.20 16.06
C ALA A 607 -33.81 -0.59 14.67
N VAL A 608 -32.89 0.28 14.25
CA VAL A 608 -32.92 0.94 12.93
C VAL A 608 -31.57 0.80 12.23
N PHE A 609 -31.58 0.41 10.95
CA PHE A 609 -30.41 0.46 10.07
C PHE A 609 -30.50 1.64 9.09
N LEU A 610 -29.47 2.47 9.02
CA LEU A 610 -29.37 3.62 8.14
C LEU A 610 -28.46 3.29 6.94
N GLY A 611 -29.09 3.13 5.77
CA GLY A 611 -28.42 3.05 4.47
C GLY A 611 -29.04 3.96 3.40
N PRO A 612 -29.30 5.26 3.67
CA PRO A 612 -29.96 6.16 2.71
C PRO A 612 -29.10 6.52 1.48
N GLY A 613 -27.83 6.12 1.46
CA GLY A 613 -26.85 6.54 0.46
C GLY A 613 -26.31 7.95 0.70
N ALA A 614 -25.58 8.49 -0.28
CA ALA A 614 -25.06 9.86 -0.27
C ALA A 614 -25.72 10.67 -1.41
N PRO A 615 -26.97 11.14 -1.27
CA PRO A 615 -27.74 11.67 -2.40
C PRO A 615 -27.30 13.06 -2.88
N LYS A 616 -26.54 13.82 -2.08
CA LYS A 616 -26.21 15.21 -2.40
C LYS A 616 -24.98 15.27 -3.31
N ASN A 617 -25.15 15.81 -4.51
CA ASN A 617 -24.07 16.00 -5.48
C ASN A 617 -23.03 17.02 -4.97
N MET A 618 -21.79 16.87 -5.43
CA MET A 618 -20.76 17.90 -5.28
C MET A 618 -20.80 18.88 -6.46
N GLU A 619 -20.67 20.16 -6.16
CA GLU A 619 -20.60 21.25 -7.13
C GLU A 619 -19.15 21.51 -7.54
N MET A 620 -18.94 21.97 -8.77
CA MET A 620 -17.61 22.38 -9.28
C MET A 620 -17.12 23.66 -8.62
N GLY A 621 -18.04 24.57 -8.27
CA GLY A 621 -17.73 25.86 -7.66
C GLY A 621 -17.04 26.82 -8.61
N ILE A 622 -17.35 26.74 -9.91
CA ILE A 622 -16.74 27.58 -10.96
C ILE A 622 -17.75 28.58 -11.54
N PRO A 623 -17.31 29.74 -12.06
CA PRO A 623 -18.19 30.68 -12.74
C PRO A 623 -18.97 30.02 -13.89
N GLY A 624 -20.28 30.30 -13.95
CA GLY A 624 -21.16 29.83 -15.02
C GLY A 624 -21.73 28.43 -14.85
N GLU A 625 -21.44 27.73 -13.75
CA GLU A 625 -21.97 26.38 -13.45
C GLU A 625 -23.50 26.28 -13.46
N ASP A 626 -24.19 27.40 -13.27
CA ASP A 626 -25.66 27.56 -13.35
C ASP A 626 -26.22 27.64 -14.78
N ALA A 627 -25.38 27.50 -15.82
CA ALA A 627 -25.81 27.56 -17.22
C ALA A 627 -26.81 26.45 -17.58
N GLU A 628 -27.76 26.78 -18.45
CA GLU A 628 -28.69 25.79 -19.01
C GLU A 628 -27.91 24.78 -19.88
N GLY A 629 -27.97 23.50 -19.53
CA GLY A 629 -27.18 22.42 -20.16
C GLY A 629 -26.10 21.84 -19.25
N VAL A 630 -25.85 22.41 -18.06
CA VAL A 630 -25.07 21.76 -17.00
C VAL A 630 -25.98 20.84 -16.20
N VAL A 631 -25.66 19.55 -16.15
CA VAL A 631 -26.43 18.54 -15.43
C VAL A 631 -25.54 17.72 -14.51
N GLN A 632 -26.11 17.22 -13.42
CA GLN A 632 -25.41 16.33 -12.49
C GLN A 632 -25.44 14.89 -13.02
N GLY A 633 -24.31 14.18 -12.95
CA GLY A 633 -24.14 12.86 -13.55
C GLY A 633 -25.05 11.80 -12.94
N ILE A 634 -25.25 11.82 -11.63
CA ILE A 634 -26.18 10.89 -10.97
C ILE A 634 -27.62 11.17 -11.39
N ASP A 635 -28.04 12.44 -11.46
CA ASP A 635 -29.39 12.79 -11.88
C ASP A 635 -29.65 12.42 -13.34
N PHE A 636 -28.65 12.62 -14.20
CA PHE A 636 -28.66 12.20 -15.60
C PHE A 636 -28.86 10.68 -15.72
N LEU A 637 -28.03 9.89 -15.03
CA LEU A 637 -28.12 8.43 -15.03
C LEU A 637 -29.44 7.95 -14.43
N LYS A 638 -29.87 8.54 -13.31
CA LYS A 638 -31.12 8.21 -12.63
C LYS A 638 -32.32 8.46 -13.54
N GLN A 639 -32.37 9.61 -14.19
CA GLN A 639 -33.45 9.96 -15.12
C GLN A 639 -33.52 8.95 -16.28
N TYR A 640 -32.38 8.64 -16.89
CA TYR A 640 -32.30 7.61 -17.93
C TYR A 640 -32.80 6.25 -17.40
N ASN A 641 -32.30 5.82 -16.25
CA ASN A 641 -32.58 4.50 -15.70
C ASN A 641 -34.06 4.31 -15.29
N ILE A 642 -34.74 5.39 -14.92
CA ILE A 642 -36.17 5.38 -14.57
C ILE A 642 -37.05 5.51 -15.82
N ARG A 643 -36.73 6.42 -16.75
CA ARG A 643 -37.60 6.79 -17.88
C ARG A 643 -37.25 6.08 -19.20
N GLY A 644 -36.08 5.47 -19.29
CA GLY A 644 -35.51 4.91 -20.53
C GLY A 644 -34.98 5.96 -21.51
N SER A 645 -35.05 7.26 -21.16
CA SER A 645 -34.54 8.36 -21.98
C SER A 645 -34.23 9.58 -21.12
N VAL A 646 -33.26 10.38 -21.54
CA VAL A 646 -32.89 11.68 -20.96
C VAL A 646 -32.38 12.57 -22.09
N PRO A 647 -32.67 13.90 -22.08
CA PRO A 647 -32.16 14.79 -23.10
C PRO A 647 -30.63 14.78 -23.16
N VAL A 648 -30.09 14.65 -24.37
CA VAL A 648 -28.65 14.70 -24.65
C VAL A 648 -28.34 15.74 -25.72
N GLY A 649 -27.27 16.49 -25.50
CA GLY A 649 -26.67 17.37 -26.51
C GLY A 649 -25.94 16.59 -27.61
N LYS A 650 -25.40 17.30 -28.59
CA LYS A 650 -24.57 16.71 -29.66
C LYS A 650 -23.11 16.61 -29.24
N LYS A 651 -22.59 17.60 -28.50
CA LYS A 651 -21.19 17.68 -28.04
C LYS A 651 -21.15 17.75 -26.52
N ILE A 652 -20.89 16.61 -25.90
CA ILE A 652 -21.01 16.46 -24.45
C ILE A 652 -19.62 16.41 -23.81
N VAL A 653 -19.47 17.14 -22.72
CA VAL A 653 -18.31 17.03 -21.84
C VAL A 653 -18.71 16.46 -20.49
N VAL A 654 -18.11 15.34 -20.11
CA VAL A 654 -18.26 14.74 -18.78
C VAL A 654 -17.06 15.10 -17.91
N ILE A 655 -17.31 15.61 -16.71
CA ILE A 655 -16.27 16.04 -15.78
C ILE A 655 -16.21 15.03 -14.65
N GLY A 656 -15.09 14.30 -14.54
CA GLY A 656 -14.91 13.26 -13.54
C GLY A 656 -14.09 12.08 -14.05
N GLY A 657 -13.66 11.19 -13.14
CA GLY A 657 -12.87 10.01 -13.50
C GLY A 657 -13.32 8.71 -12.82
N GLY A 658 -14.43 8.72 -12.09
CA GLY A 658 -15.00 7.53 -11.45
C GLY A 658 -15.95 6.77 -12.38
N ASN A 659 -16.42 5.58 -11.94
CA ASN A 659 -17.31 4.74 -12.73
C ASN A 659 -18.58 5.47 -13.19
N ALA A 660 -19.17 6.32 -12.34
CA ALA A 660 -20.34 7.12 -12.73
C ALA A 660 -20.05 8.09 -13.89
N ALA A 661 -18.84 8.62 -14.01
CA ALA A 661 -18.44 9.46 -15.14
C ALA A 661 -18.33 8.65 -16.43
N ILE A 662 -17.75 7.44 -16.35
CA ILE A 662 -17.66 6.51 -17.49
C ILE A 662 -19.06 6.07 -17.93
N ASP A 663 -19.91 5.67 -16.99
CA ASP A 663 -21.29 5.25 -17.26
C ASP A 663 -22.12 6.38 -17.86
N ALA A 664 -21.95 7.62 -17.37
CA ALA A 664 -22.62 8.78 -17.94
C ALA A 664 -22.16 9.05 -19.39
N ALA A 665 -20.85 9.00 -19.64
CA ALA A 665 -20.29 9.22 -20.97
C ALA A 665 -20.78 8.16 -22.00
N ARG A 666 -20.72 6.88 -21.61
CA ARG A 666 -21.18 5.74 -22.43
C ARG A 666 -22.69 5.76 -22.66
N THR A 667 -23.46 6.17 -21.66
CA THR A 667 -24.92 6.34 -21.77
C THR A 667 -25.26 7.50 -22.71
N ALA A 668 -24.57 8.63 -22.59
CA ALA A 668 -24.80 9.79 -23.43
C ALA A 668 -24.52 9.51 -24.91
N LEU A 669 -23.43 8.78 -25.20
CA LEU A 669 -23.12 8.30 -26.56
C LEU A 669 -24.27 7.45 -27.13
N ARG A 670 -24.79 6.49 -26.35
CA ARG A 670 -25.90 5.60 -26.75
C ARG A 670 -27.22 6.30 -26.97
N LEU A 671 -27.42 7.46 -26.35
CA LEU A 671 -28.61 8.28 -26.53
C LEU A 671 -28.52 9.20 -27.76
N GLY A 672 -27.41 9.16 -28.50
CA GLY A 672 -27.26 9.85 -29.78
C GLY A 672 -26.35 11.08 -29.77
N ALA A 673 -25.50 11.25 -28.75
CA ALA A 673 -24.46 12.27 -28.79
C ALA A 673 -23.47 12.00 -29.93
N GLU A 674 -23.10 13.04 -30.69
CA GLU A 674 -22.16 12.94 -31.82
C GLU A 674 -20.71 12.88 -31.33
N GLU A 675 -20.40 13.59 -30.25
CA GLU A 675 -19.09 13.61 -29.62
C GLU A 675 -19.22 13.64 -28.09
N VAL A 676 -18.49 12.76 -27.40
CA VAL A 676 -18.41 12.74 -25.94
C VAL A 676 -16.94 12.79 -25.51
N SER A 677 -16.60 13.75 -24.65
CA SER A 677 -15.28 13.89 -24.05
C SER A 677 -15.34 13.79 -22.54
N ILE A 678 -14.35 13.14 -21.92
CA ILE A 678 -14.17 13.09 -20.47
C ILE A 678 -13.00 13.98 -20.08
N LEU A 679 -13.23 14.98 -19.23
CA LEU A 679 -12.17 15.79 -18.63
C LEU A 679 -11.80 15.23 -17.27
N TYR A 680 -10.51 14.95 -17.09
CA TYR A 680 -9.98 14.47 -15.82
C TYR A 680 -8.74 15.27 -15.43
N ARG A 681 -8.73 15.79 -14.20
CA ARG A 681 -7.66 16.67 -13.70
C ARG A 681 -6.31 15.98 -13.45
N ARG A 682 -6.23 14.65 -13.57
CA ARG A 682 -5.03 13.82 -13.37
C ARG A 682 -4.79 12.94 -14.61
N THR A 683 -3.80 12.06 -14.55
CA THR A 683 -3.51 11.08 -15.62
C THR A 683 -4.57 9.99 -15.70
N LYS A 684 -4.64 9.28 -16.83
CA LYS A 684 -5.54 8.12 -17.04
C LYS A 684 -5.36 7.07 -15.93
N ASP A 685 -4.11 6.76 -15.57
CA ASP A 685 -3.79 5.73 -14.59
C ASP A 685 -4.20 6.09 -13.15
N GLN A 686 -4.53 7.36 -12.90
CA GLN A 686 -5.04 7.82 -11.60
C GLN A 686 -6.58 7.91 -11.55
N MET A 687 -7.28 7.54 -12.64
CA MET A 687 -8.74 7.51 -12.69
C MET A 687 -9.29 6.45 -11.72
N PRO A 688 -10.25 6.79 -10.84
CA PRO A 688 -10.89 5.81 -9.95
C PRO A 688 -11.78 4.77 -10.65
N ALA A 689 -12.14 4.98 -11.92
CA ALA A 689 -12.94 4.02 -12.67
C ALA A 689 -12.16 2.74 -12.96
N TYR A 690 -12.87 1.62 -13.13
CA TYR A 690 -12.24 0.34 -13.44
C TYR A 690 -11.55 0.39 -14.81
N ALA A 691 -10.35 -0.18 -14.89
CA ALA A 691 -9.52 -0.14 -16.10
C ALA A 691 -10.27 -0.66 -17.34
N GLU A 692 -10.96 -1.79 -17.19
CA GLU A 692 -11.78 -2.39 -18.26
C GLU A 692 -12.88 -1.44 -18.77
N GLU A 693 -13.50 -0.67 -17.89
CA GLU A 693 -14.56 0.29 -18.25
C GLU A 693 -13.99 1.52 -18.95
N ILE A 694 -12.80 1.97 -18.55
CA ILE A 694 -12.07 3.06 -19.23
C ILE A 694 -11.68 2.60 -20.64
N GLU A 695 -11.14 1.38 -20.78
CA GLU A 695 -10.78 0.81 -22.07
C GLU A 695 -11.99 0.66 -23.00
N ASP A 696 -13.09 0.14 -22.48
CA ASP A 696 -14.35 0.02 -23.21
C ASP A 696 -14.89 1.37 -23.69
N ALA A 697 -14.82 2.41 -22.85
CA ALA A 697 -15.23 3.76 -23.23
C ALA A 697 -14.38 4.32 -24.38
N LEU A 698 -13.06 4.11 -24.34
CA LEU A 698 -12.15 4.52 -25.40
C LEU A 698 -12.41 3.75 -26.71
N LEU A 699 -12.68 2.44 -26.63
CA LEU A 699 -13.03 1.60 -27.79
C LEU A 699 -14.35 2.01 -28.44
N GLU A 700 -15.29 2.58 -27.67
CA GLU A 700 -16.55 3.15 -28.16
C GLU A 700 -16.39 4.55 -28.77
N GLY A 701 -15.19 5.14 -28.73
CA GLY A 701 -14.89 6.44 -29.34
C GLY A 701 -15.01 7.64 -28.39
N ILE A 702 -15.19 7.42 -27.09
CA ILE A 702 -15.19 8.50 -26.09
C ILE A 702 -13.79 9.06 -25.95
N LYS A 703 -13.64 10.39 -26.00
CA LYS A 703 -12.33 11.05 -25.95
C LYS A 703 -11.94 11.35 -24.50
N LEU A 704 -10.86 10.77 -24.00
CA LEU A 704 -10.32 11.12 -22.68
C LEU A 704 -9.31 12.28 -22.80
N LYS A 705 -9.53 13.35 -22.04
CA LYS A 705 -8.62 14.49 -21.89
C LYS A 705 -8.10 14.51 -20.44
N PRO A 706 -7.00 13.79 -20.16
CA PRO A 706 -6.36 13.82 -18.84
C PRO A 706 -5.69 15.19 -18.61
N LEU A 707 -5.23 15.42 -17.39
CA LEU A 707 -4.54 16.66 -16.97
C LEU A 707 -5.30 17.93 -17.38
N THR A 708 -6.62 17.89 -17.32
CA THR A 708 -7.50 19.00 -17.73
C THR A 708 -8.46 19.33 -16.61
N GLN A 709 -8.49 20.60 -16.17
CA GLN A 709 -9.43 21.08 -15.16
C GLN A 709 -10.29 22.24 -15.71
N PRO A 710 -11.63 22.15 -15.64
CA PRO A 710 -12.49 23.26 -15.98
C PRO A 710 -12.36 24.38 -14.95
N ILE A 711 -12.27 25.63 -15.43
CA ILE A 711 -12.16 26.83 -14.58
C ILE A 711 -13.34 27.80 -14.77
N ALA A 712 -14.06 27.72 -15.89
CA ALA A 712 -15.30 28.46 -16.13
C ALA A 712 -16.17 27.74 -17.16
N VAL A 713 -17.49 27.86 -17.02
CA VAL A 713 -18.47 27.47 -18.04
C VAL A 713 -18.83 28.70 -18.86
N GLU A 714 -18.64 28.61 -20.17
CA GLU A 714 -18.94 29.70 -21.09
C GLU A 714 -20.39 29.57 -21.59
N LYS A 715 -21.14 30.68 -21.52
CA LYS A 715 -22.55 30.74 -21.91
C LYS A 715 -22.74 31.40 -23.28
N ASP A 716 -23.77 31.00 -24.01
CA ASP A 716 -24.28 31.74 -25.16
C ASP A 716 -25.15 32.94 -24.71
N ASP A 717 -25.58 33.77 -25.67
CA ASP A 717 -26.42 34.94 -25.39
C ASP A 717 -27.80 34.58 -24.79
N GLN A 718 -28.19 33.30 -24.82
CA GLN A 718 -29.44 32.77 -24.25
C GLN A 718 -29.22 32.11 -22.88
N GLY A 719 -27.99 32.12 -22.35
CA GLY A 719 -27.65 31.53 -21.05
C GLY A 719 -27.39 30.02 -21.09
N ARG A 720 -27.30 29.41 -22.28
CA ARG A 720 -27.01 27.98 -22.46
C ARG A 720 -25.52 27.72 -22.57
N VAL A 721 -25.11 26.50 -22.26
CA VAL A 721 -23.71 26.08 -22.38
C VAL A 721 -23.23 26.20 -23.84
N ARG A 722 -22.10 26.88 -24.02
CA ARG A 722 -21.32 26.93 -25.27
C ARG A 722 -20.03 26.10 -25.18
N GLY A 723 -19.52 25.90 -23.97
CA GLY A 723 -18.34 25.11 -23.69
C GLY A 723 -17.70 25.43 -22.35
N LEU A 724 -16.45 25.03 -22.19
CA LEU A 724 -15.66 25.18 -20.98
C LEU A 724 -14.33 25.86 -21.29
N THR A 725 -13.97 26.84 -20.47
CA THR A 725 -12.57 27.28 -20.38
C THR A 725 -11.85 26.35 -19.40
N CYS A 726 -10.76 25.75 -19.84
CA CYS A 726 -10.00 24.74 -19.12
C CYS A 726 -8.55 25.16 -18.93
N ALA A 727 -7.98 24.77 -17.79
CA ALA A 727 -6.56 24.89 -17.50
C ALA A 727 -5.85 23.54 -17.73
N CYS A 728 -4.63 23.59 -18.25
CA CYS A 728 -3.73 22.46 -18.28
C CYS A 728 -3.19 22.20 -16.87
N MET A 729 -3.22 20.95 -16.44
CA MET A 729 -2.76 20.51 -15.13
C MET A 729 -1.41 19.82 -15.21
N SER A 730 -0.62 19.96 -14.15
CA SER A 730 0.55 19.14 -13.84
C SER A 730 0.31 18.37 -12.55
N LEU A 731 1.08 17.31 -12.31
CA LEU A 731 1.04 16.58 -11.05
C LEU A 731 2.11 17.13 -10.10
N GLY A 732 1.69 17.75 -9.00
CA GLY A 732 2.55 18.13 -7.89
C GLY A 732 2.64 17.04 -6.81
N ASP A 733 2.82 17.48 -5.57
CA ASP A 733 3.03 16.62 -4.39
C ASP A 733 1.90 15.60 -4.16
N PHE A 734 2.21 14.52 -3.45
CA PHE A 734 1.24 13.50 -3.06
C PHE A 734 0.24 14.04 -2.02
N ASP A 735 -1.03 13.64 -2.13
CA ASP A 735 -2.04 13.82 -1.08
C ASP A 735 -2.00 12.64 -0.09
N ARG A 736 -2.76 12.72 1.00
CA ARG A 736 -2.81 11.65 2.02
C ARG A 736 -3.34 10.31 1.48
N SER A 737 -4.01 10.29 0.33
CA SER A 737 -4.43 9.04 -0.31
C SER A 737 -3.31 8.36 -1.11
N GLY A 738 -2.14 9.00 -1.20
CA GLY A 738 -1.01 8.52 -2.00
C GLY A 738 -1.11 8.91 -3.48
N ARG A 739 -2.01 9.82 -3.85
CA ARG A 739 -2.16 10.30 -5.24
C ARG A 739 -1.57 11.69 -5.40
N ARG A 740 -0.97 11.97 -6.54
CA ARG A 740 -0.45 13.32 -6.82
C ARG A 740 -1.57 14.36 -6.88
N ARG A 741 -1.32 15.53 -6.31
CA ARG A 741 -2.20 16.69 -6.35
C ARG A 741 -2.11 17.32 -7.72
N PRO A 742 -3.24 17.51 -8.42
CA PRO A 742 -3.22 18.25 -9.67
C PRO A 742 -3.02 19.73 -9.36
N THR A 743 -2.01 20.33 -9.97
CA THR A 743 -1.70 21.77 -9.90
C THR A 743 -1.87 22.40 -11.27
N GLN A 744 -2.31 23.65 -11.34
CA GLN A 744 -2.38 24.36 -12.61
C GLN A 744 -0.96 24.57 -13.15
N SER A 745 -0.74 24.20 -14.41
CA SER A 745 0.52 24.43 -15.11
C SER A 745 0.62 25.87 -15.64
N ASP A 746 1.82 26.29 -16.02
CA ASP A 746 2.07 27.61 -16.62
C ASP A 746 1.55 27.74 -18.07
N GLN A 747 0.90 26.71 -18.61
CA GLN A 747 0.35 26.74 -19.96
C GLN A 747 -0.92 27.60 -20.02
N GLU A 748 -1.15 28.22 -21.17
CA GLU A 748 -2.34 29.04 -21.40
C GLU A 748 -3.63 28.20 -21.31
N ASN A 749 -4.67 28.80 -20.76
CA ASN A 749 -6.00 28.21 -20.71
C ASN A 749 -6.53 28.02 -22.13
N PHE A 750 -7.26 26.94 -22.36
CA PHE A 750 -7.82 26.59 -23.66
C PHE A 750 -9.32 26.34 -23.57
N PHE A 751 -9.99 26.45 -24.71
CA PHE A 751 -11.44 26.28 -24.80
C PHE A 751 -11.81 24.87 -25.28
N VAL A 752 -12.80 24.25 -24.64
CA VAL A 752 -13.41 22.98 -25.03
C VAL A 752 -14.88 23.24 -25.36
N GLU A 753 -15.25 23.06 -26.63
CA GLU A 753 -16.63 23.24 -27.09
C GLU A 753 -17.54 22.14 -26.55
N ALA A 754 -18.71 22.52 -26.04
CA ALA A 754 -19.74 21.60 -25.56
C ALA A 754 -21.12 22.28 -25.63
N ASP A 755 -22.18 21.53 -25.91
CA ASP A 755 -23.57 21.99 -25.77
C ASP A 755 -24.25 21.40 -24.52
N GLN A 756 -23.61 20.45 -23.84
CA GLN A 756 -24.04 19.91 -22.56
C GLN A 756 -22.82 19.51 -21.72
N ILE A 757 -22.90 19.74 -20.41
CA ILE A 757 -21.86 19.36 -19.45
C ILE A 757 -22.47 18.43 -18.40
N ILE A 758 -21.85 17.27 -18.17
CA ILE A 758 -22.26 16.31 -17.14
C ILE A 758 -21.22 16.29 -16.02
N VAL A 759 -21.62 16.71 -14.83
CA VAL A 759 -20.73 16.81 -13.65
C VAL A 759 -20.82 15.52 -12.83
N ALA A 760 -19.73 14.75 -12.78
CA ALA A 760 -19.65 13.45 -12.10
C ALA A 760 -18.43 13.39 -11.17
N ILE A 761 -18.31 14.38 -10.28
CA ILE A 761 -17.15 14.57 -9.40
C ILE A 761 -17.32 13.98 -7.98
N GLY A 762 -18.48 13.40 -7.66
CA GLY A 762 -18.75 12.63 -6.44
C GLY A 762 -19.94 13.17 -5.63
N GLN A 763 -20.13 12.60 -4.45
CA GLN A 763 -21.31 12.78 -3.60
C GLN A 763 -20.94 13.01 -2.14
N ARG A 764 -21.87 13.59 -1.37
CA ARG A 764 -21.76 13.75 0.09
C ARG A 764 -23.06 13.34 0.77
N LEU A 765 -22.94 12.91 2.03
CA LEU A 765 -24.10 12.67 2.89
C LEU A 765 -24.79 14.00 3.20
N GLU A 766 -26.12 13.99 3.12
CA GLU A 766 -26.96 15.08 3.62
C GLU A 766 -27.22 14.82 5.10
N THR A 767 -26.67 15.64 6.00
CA THR A 767 -26.83 15.44 7.46
C THR A 767 -27.94 16.29 8.05
N GLU A 768 -28.40 17.31 7.33
CA GLU A 768 -29.48 18.20 7.75
C GLU A 768 -30.80 17.41 7.79
N HIS A 769 -31.48 17.43 8.94
CA HIS A 769 -32.79 16.78 9.19
C HIS A 769 -32.83 15.24 9.26
N ILE A 770 -31.71 14.53 9.07
CA ILE A 770 -31.69 13.05 9.21
C ILE A 770 -31.76 12.59 10.66
N PHE A 771 -31.03 13.26 11.57
CA PHE A 771 -30.85 12.78 12.95
C PHE A 771 -31.79 13.42 13.98
N GLY A 772 -32.62 14.41 13.59
CA GLY A 772 -33.51 15.08 14.52
C GLY A 772 -32.74 15.67 15.72
N ASN A 773 -33.10 15.23 16.93
CA ASN A 773 -32.43 15.63 18.18
C ASN A 773 -31.43 14.57 18.70
N LEU A 774 -31.17 13.51 17.93
CA LEU A 774 -30.30 12.41 18.34
C LEU A 774 -28.82 12.77 18.15
N ASP A 775 -28.01 12.42 19.15
CA ASP A 775 -26.56 12.66 19.16
C ASP A 775 -25.81 11.56 18.38
N VAL A 776 -25.98 11.57 17.06
CA VAL A 776 -25.26 10.65 16.15
C VAL A 776 -23.91 11.26 15.78
N HIS A 777 -22.82 10.61 16.20
CA HIS A 777 -21.47 11.06 15.92
C HIS A 777 -21.15 10.98 14.42
N ILE A 778 -20.49 12.02 13.90
CA ILE A 778 -20.06 12.11 12.52
C ILE A 778 -18.53 11.94 12.45
N GLY A 779 -18.07 11.04 11.58
CA GLY A 779 -16.66 10.73 11.39
C GLY A 779 -15.89 11.77 10.55
N THR A 780 -14.61 11.49 10.32
CA THR A 780 -13.58 12.38 9.72
C THR A 780 -13.86 12.86 8.29
N HIS A 781 -14.92 12.35 7.63
CA HIS A 781 -15.31 12.69 6.26
C HIS A 781 -16.78 13.12 6.10
N ARG A 782 -17.45 13.49 7.20
CA ARG A 782 -18.88 13.82 7.23
C ARG A 782 -19.82 12.63 6.93
N PHE A 783 -19.36 11.41 7.19
CA PHE A 783 -20.17 10.19 7.18
C PHE A 783 -20.47 9.75 8.62
N ILE A 784 -21.46 8.88 8.81
CA ILE A 784 -21.88 8.39 10.13
C ILE A 784 -20.74 7.58 10.74
N ALA A 785 -20.33 7.92 11.96
CA ALA A 785 -19.36 7.12 12.70
C ALA A 785 -20.03 5.83 13.21
N THR A 786 -19.43 4.69 12.89
CA THR A 786 -19.93 3.37 13.31
C THR A 786 -18.82 2.55 13.96
N ASP A 787 -19.19 1.72 14.91
CA ASP A 787 -18.35 0.64 15.41
C ASP A 787 -17.98 -0.31 14.25
N PRO A 788 -16.68 -0.56 14.00
CA PRO A 788 -16.25 -1.39 12.88
C PRO A 788 -16.71 -2.85 12.95
N ILE A 789 -17.10 -3.36 14.12
CA ILE A 789 -17.48 -4.75 14.33
C ILE A 789 -18.97 -4.97 14.07
N SER A 790 -19.81 -4.08 14.58
CA SER A 790 -21.27 -4.21 14.62
C SER A 790 -22.00 -3.27 13.66
N GLY A 791 -21.35 -2.19 13.20
CA GLY A 791 -22.01 -1.11 12.46
C GLY A 791 -22.86 -0.20 13.35
N GLN A 792 -22.77 -0.36 14.68
CA GLN A 792 -23.54 0.43 15.65
C GLN A 792 -23.03 1.88 15.71
N THR A 793 -23.94 2.84 15.84
CA THR A 793 -23.60 4.26 16.00
C THR A 793 -23.44 4.65 17.47
N SER A 794 -23.20 5.93 17.77
CA SER A 794 -23.26 6.45 19.14
C SER A 794 -24.63 6.29 19.82
N VAL A 795 -25.69 6.07 19.03
CA VAL A 795 -27.04 5.78 19.54
C VAL A 795 -27.26 4.25 19.51
N PRO A 796 -27.46 3.58 20.66
CA PRO A 796 -27.39 2.12 20.76
C PRO A 796 -28.35 1.33 19.84
N TRP A 797 -29.53 1.87 19.54
CA TRP A 797 -30.52 1.20 18.69
C TRP A 797 -30.39 1.57 17.21
N ILE A 798 -29.37 2.34 16.82
CA ILE A 798 -29.13 2.79 15.45
C ILE A 798 -27.82 2.22 14.93
N PHE A 799 -27.90 1.65 13.74
CA PHE A 799 -26.81 1.07 12.97
C PHE A 799 -26.72 1.77 11.62
N ALA A 800 -25.55 1.78 10.98
CA ALA A 800 -25.40 2.38 9.66
C ALA A 800 -24.42 1.58 8.78
N GLY A 801 -24.55 1.75 7.46
CA GLY A 801 -23.66 1.12 6.48
C GLY A 801 -23.89 1.62 5.06
N GLY A 802 -23.05 1.15 4.14
CA GLY A 802 -22.99 1.65 2.76
C GLY A 802 -22.45 3.09 2.72
N ASP A 803 -22.86 3.83 1.68
CA ASP A 803 -22.33 5.17 1.44
C ASP A 803 -22.60 6.17 2.59
N ALA A 804 -23.54 5.88 3.48
CA ALA A 804 -23.84 6.72 4.64
C ALA A 804 -22.76 6.62 5.75
N ALA A 805 -22.07 5.50 5.87
CA ALA A 805 -21.03 5.27 6.88
C ALA A 805 -19.61 5.35 6.28
N SER A 806 -19.43 4.76 5.09
CA SER A 806 -18.10 4.58 4.49
C SER A 806 -17.84 5.47 3.27
N GLY A 807 -18.84 6.26 2.85
CA GLY A 807 -18.82 7.00 1.58
C GLY A 807 -18.98 6.08 0.36
N PRO A 808 -18.93 6.62 -0.88
CA PRO A 808 -19.18 5.85 -2.09
C PRO A 808 -18.30 4.59 -2.18
N VAL A 809 -18.91 3.42 -1.98
CA VAL A 809 -18.23 2.11 -2.00
C VAL A 809 -18.78 1.18 -3.07
N SER A 810 -18.07 0.07 -3.31
CA SER A 810 -18.55 -0.95 -4.25
C SER A 810 -19.82 -1.65 -3.74
N VAL A 811 -20.58 -2.26 -4.65
CA VAL A 811 -21.78 -3.05 -4.30
C VAL A 811 -21.45 -4.17 -3.31
N VAL A 812 -20.33 -4.88 -3.49
CA VAL A 812 -19.92 -5.99 -2.61
C VAL A 812 -19.45 -5.52 -1.24
N SER A 813 -18.84 -4.32 -1.14
CA SER A 813 -18.52 -3.69 0.14
C SER A 813 -19.81 -3.29 0.89
N ALA A 814 -20.78 -2.69 0.19
CA ALA A 814 -22.08 -2.37 0.77
C ALA A 814 -22.83 -3.62 1.25
N ILE A 815 -22.73 -4.76 0.55
CA ILE A 815 -23.26 -6.05 1.02
C ILE A 815 -22.64 -6.46 2.36
N ALA A 816 -21.31 -6.37 2.48
CA ALA A 816 -20.59 -6.71 3.70
C ALA A 816 -20.99 -5.82 4.89
N GLU A 817 -21.18 -4.51 4.64
CA GLU A 817 -21.67 -3.58 5.65
C GLU A 817 -23.13 -3.85 6.05
N GLY A 818 -23.99 -4.22 5.10
CA GLY A 818 -25.36 -4.65 5.40
C GLY A 818 -25.40 -5.93 6.24
N GLU A 819 -24.55 -6.91 5.93
CA GLU A 819 -24.39 -8.14 6.73
C GLU A 819 -23.93 -7.83 8.16
N ARG A 820 -22.92 -6.96 8.29
CA ARG A 820 -22.41 -6.50 9.57
C ARG A 820 -23.49 -5.83 10.42
N GLY A 821 -24.26 -4.91 9.82
CA GLY A 821 -25.37 -4.25 10.50
C GLY A 821 -26.46 -5.23 10.95
N ALA A 822 -26.79 -6.23 10.13
CA ALA A 822 -27.76 -7.26 10.52
C ALA A 822 -27.28 -8.10 11.72
N VAL A 823 -26.00 -8.51 11.73
CA VAL A 823 -25.42 -9.25 12.86
C VAL A 823 -25.31 -8.38 14.11
N GLY A 824 -24.92 -7.09 13.96
CA GLY A 824 -24.90 -6.14 15.06
C GLY A 824 -26.27 -5.92 15.69
N ILE A 825 -27.33 -5.82 14.87
CA ILE A 825 -28.71 -5.71 15.34
C ILE A 825 -29.14 -6.98 16.10
N ASP A 826 -28.89 -8.17 15.55
CA ASP A 826 -29.20 -9.44 16.23
C ASP A 826 -28.51 -9.54 17.59
N GLN A 827 -27.23 -9.20 17.64
CA GLN A 827 -26.44 -9.19 18.88
C GLN A 827 -26.96 -8.16 19.88
N TYR A 828 -27.33 -6.96 19.44
CA TYR A 828 -27.92 -5.94 20.30
C TYR A 828 -29.27 -6.38 20.89
N LEU A 829 -30.11 -7.03 20.08
CA LEU A 829 -31.46 -7.44 20.48
C LEU A 829 -31.47 -8.69 21.37
N THR A 830 -30.52 -9.60 21.18
CA THR A 830 -30.53 -10.93 21.82
C THR A 830 -29.40 -11.15 22.81
N GLY A 831 -28.29 -10.41 22.69
CA GLY A 831 -27.06 -10.65 23.44
C GLY A 831 -26.21 -11.82 22.91
N GLU A 832 -26.69 -12.55 21.89
CA GLU A 832 -26.04 -13.72 21.30
C GLU A 832 -25.72 -13.50 19.81
N GLN A 833 -24.86 -14.34 19.23
CA GLN A 833 -24.49 -14.25 17.81
C GLN A 833 -25.09 -15.42 17.02
N HIS A 834 -26.21 -15.19 16.32
CA HIS A 834 -26.92 -16.25 15.59
C HIS A 834 -26.54 -16.40 14.11
N ALA A 835 -25.52 -15.67 13.64
CA ALA A 835 -25.08 -15.59 12.25
C ALA A 835 -24.52 -16.93 11.71
N PHE A 836 -25.38 -17.93 11.53
CA PHE A 836 -25.02 -19.31 11.22
C PHE A 836 -24.30 -19.49 9.89
N TRP A 837 -24.43 -18.54 8.96
CA TRP A 837 -23.72 -18.50 7.68
C TRP A 837 -22.26 -18.09 7.79
N ARG A 838 -21.82 -17.62 8.97
CA ARG A 838 -20.41 -17.38 9.26
C ARG A 838 -19.67 -18.67 9.64
N ARG A 839 -20.41 -19.75 9.93
CA ARG A 839 -19.82 -21.07 10.22
C ARG A 839 -19.27 -21.68 8.94
N GLU A 840 -18.12 -22.32 9.07
CA GLU A 840 -17.48 -22.97 7.95
C GLU A 840 -18.30 -24.19 7.47
N LYS A 841 -18.48 -24.31 6.16
CA LYS A 841 -19.10 -25.47 5.52
C LYS A 841 -18.07 -26.18 4.65
N VAL A 842 -18.00 -27.49 4.78
CA VAL A 842 -17.13 -28.32 3.94
C VAL A 842 -17.85 -28.58 2.62
N VAL A 843 -17.22 -28.18 1.52
CA VAL A 843 -17.74 -28.41 0.16
C VAL A 843 -17.13 -29.71 -0.37
N HIS A 844 -17.92 -30.79 -0.32
CA HIS A 844 -17.51 -32.09 -0.81
C HIS A 844 -17.47 -32.10 -2.34
N THR A 845 -16.27 -31.93 -2.89
CA THR A 845 -15.96 -31.95 -4.33
C THR A 845 -14.66 -32.73 -4.54
N ASN A 846 -14.53 -33.39 -5.68
CA ASN A 846 -13.33 -34.12 -6.05
C ASN A 846 -12.21 -33.13 -6.38
N TYR A 847 -11.03 -33.36 -5.81
CA TYR A 847 -9.83 -32.60 -6.12
C TYR A 847 -8.61 -33.50 -5.90
N ASP A 848 -7.75 -33.58 -6.91
CA ASP A 848 -6.48 -34.28 -6.83
C ASP A 848 -5.38 -33.24 -6.56
N PRO A 849 -4.82 -33.18 -5.33
CA PRO A 849 -3.77 -32.22 -5.00
C PRO A 849 -2.42 -32.56 -5.65
N ASP A 850 -2.25 -33.78 -6.16
CA ASP A 850 -1.02 -34.24 -6.81
C ASP A 850 -1.04 -34.02 -8.34
N ALA A 851 -2.20 -33.61 -8.89
CA ALA A 851 -2.33 -33.32 -10.31
C ALA A 851 -1.68 -31.98 -10.69
N ASP A 852 -0.97 -31.98 -11.82
CA ASP A 852 -0.39 -30.75 -12.37
C ASP A 852 -1.50 -29.72 -12.72
N PRO A 853 -1.27 -28.41 -12.49
CA PRO A 853 -2.21 -27.38 -12.89
C PRO A 853 -2.51 -27.44 -14.39
N VAL A 854 -3.79 -27.49 -14.74
CA VAL A 854 -4.20 -27.58 -16.16
C VAL A 854 -3.68 -26.38 -16.97
N PRO A 855 -3.17 -26.56 -18.20
CA PRO A 855 -2.52 -25.50 -18.98
C PRO A 855 -3.50 -24.67 -19.82
N TYR A 856 -4.77 -24.56 -19.42
CA TYR A 856 -5.75 -23.77 -20.17
C TYR A 856 -5.49 -22.26 -20.00
N PRO A 857 -5.51 -21.47 -21.09
CA PRO A 857 -5.42 -20.02 -21.00
C PRO A 857 -6.67 -19.44 -20.34
N ARG A 858 -6.53 -18.23 -19.78
CA ARG A 858 -7.69 -17.46 -19.30
C ARG A 858 -8.54 -17.02 -20.49
N GLU A 859 -9.83 -17.34 -20.42
CA GLU A 859 -10.80 -16.94 -21.44
C GLU A 859 -11.43 -15.59 -21.06
N LYS A 860 -11.73 -14.76 -22.06
CA LYS A 860 -12.49 -13.51 -21.86
C LYS A 860 -13.99 -13.76 -22.04
N LEU A 861 -14.83 -12.95 -21.41
CA LEU A 861 -16.27 -12.98 -21.70
C LEU A 861 -16.51 -12.48 -23.13
N PRO A 862 -17.37 -13.16 -23.92
CA PRO A 862 -17.81 -12.63 -25.20
C PRO A 862 -18.48 -11.27 -25.00
N VAL A 863 -18.11 -10.28 -25.82
CA VAL A 863 -18.67 -8.93 -25.77
C VAL A 863 -19.30 -8.55 -27.11
N ILE A 864 -20.32 -7.70 -27.08
CA ILE A 864 -20.88 -7.09 -28.29
C ILE A 864 -19.80 -6.25 -29.00
N ALA A 865 -19.80 -6.18 -30.32
CA ALA A 865 -18.84 -5.38 -31.08
C ALA A 865 -19.04 -3.86 -30.83
N PRO A 866 -17.97 -3.04 -30.72
CA PRO A 866 -18.08 -1.62 -30.34
C PRO A 866 -19.05 -0.78 -31.18
N ASP A 867 -19.11 -1.02 -32.49
CA ASP A 867 -20.03 -0.36 -33.44
C ASP A 867 -21.51 -0.61 -33.10
N ARG A 868 -21.83 -1.78 -32.54
CA ARG A 868 -23.18 -2.11 -32.08
C ARG A 868 -23.47 -1.56 -30.70
N ARG A 869 -22.47 -1.49 -29.82
CA ARG A 869 -22.61 -0.97 -28.43
C ARG A 869 -23.08 0.48 -28.42
N ALA A 870 -22.61 1.30 -29.35
CA ALA A 870 -22.92 2.72 -29.41
C ALA A 870 -24.38 3.03 -29.77
N ASN A 871 -25.16 2.06 -30.24
CA ASN A 871 -26.49 2.29 -30.81
C ASN A 871 -27.62 1.54 -30.08
N ASN A 872 -27.33 0.86 -28.98
CA ASN A 872 -28.33 0.17 -28.18
C ASN A 872 -27.92 0.05 -26.71
N PHE A 873 -28.83 -0.49 -25.91
CA PHE A 873 -28.64 -0.77 -24.49
C PHE A 873 -28.66 -2.27 -24.20
N ASP A 874 -28.30 -3.09 -25.20
CA ASP A 874 -28.15 -4.53 -25.01
C ASP A 874 -27.03 -4.79 -24.01
N GLU A 875 -27.15 -5.89 -23.26
CA GLU A 875 -26.13 -6.30 -22.31
C GLU A 875 -24.81 -6.58 -23.05
N VAL A 876 -23.76 -5.82 -22.69
CA VAL A 876 -22.50 -5.82 -23.44
C VAL A 876 -21.74 -7.14 -23.29
N GLU A 877 -21.60 -7.61 -22.06
CA GLU A 877 -20.96 -8.89 -21.73
C GLU A 877 -21.96 -10.04 -21.77
N ARG A 878 -21.60 -11.13 -22.43
CA ARG A 878 -22.40 -12.35 -22.52
C ARG A 878 -21.75 -13.49 -21.77
N GLY A 879 -22.55 -14.35 -21.15
CA GLY A 879 -22.08 -15.55 -20.47
C GLY A 879 -21.39 -16.54 -21.41
N TRP A 880 -20.49 -17.35 -20.86
CA TRP A 880 -19.87 -18.45 -21.58
C TRP A 880 -20.83 -19.60 -21.89
N CYS A 881 -20.43 -20.45 -22.82
CA CYS A 881 -21.00 -21.80 -22.91
C CYS A 881 -20.44 -22.70 -21.80
N GLU A 882 -21.17 -23.78 -21.47
CA GLU A 882 -20.82 -24.70 -20.37
C GLU A 882 -19.39 -25.25 -20.47
N SER A 883 -18.96 -25.65 -21.68
CA SER A 883 -17.62 -26.23 -21.87
C SER A 883 -16.48 -25.27 -21.49
N VAL A 884 -16.64 -23.97 -21.78
CA VAL A 884 -15.66 -22.95 -21.42
C VAL A 884 -15.68 -22.73 -19.91
N ALA A 885 -16.87 -22.62 -19.31
CA ALA A 885 -17.01 -22.43 -17.87
C ALA A 885 -16.34 -23.55 -17.06
N ILE A 886 -16.55 -24.82 -17.45
CA ILE A 886 -15.94 -25.98 -16.77
C ILE A 886 -14.41 -25.92 -16.88
N ARG A 887 -13.85 -25.69 -18.08
CA ARG A 887 -12.39 -25.55 -18.25
C ARG A 887 -11.80 -24.43 -17.40
N GLN A 888 -12.53 -23.32 -17.25
CA GLN A 888 -12.08 -22.21 -16.42
C GLN A 888 -12.17 -22.53 -14.92
N CYS A 889 -13.13 -23.37 -14.49
CA CYS A 889 -13.17 -23.91 -13.12
C CYS A 889 -11.97 -24.80 -12.81
N GLU A 890 -11.56 -25.65 -13.75
CA GLU A 890 -10.41 -26.57 -13.60
C GLU A 890 -9.07 -25.83 -13.38
N ARG A 891 -8.98 -24.53 -13.75
CA ARG A 891 -7.79 -23.70 -13.49
C ARG A 891 -7.59 -23.38 -12.00
N CYS A 892 -8.63 -23.56 -11.16
CA CYS A 892 -8.57 -23.26 -9.73
C CYS A 892 -7.61 -24.21 -8.99
N LEU A 893 -6.64 -23.64 -8.27
CA LEU A 893 -5.65 -24.39 -7.49
C LEU A 893 -6.16 -24.90 -6.13
N ARG A 894 -7.46 -24.74 -5.83
CA ARG A 894 -8.08 -25.12 -4.56
C ARG A 894 -7.22 -24.78 -3.33
N CYS A 895 -6.85 -23.50 -3.20
CA CYS A 895 -6.03 -23.00 -2.08
C CYS A 895 -6.65 -23.24 -0.69
N ASP A 896 -7.94 -23.57 -0.65
CA ASP A 896 -8.73 -23.99 0.52
C ASP A 896 -8.52 -25.46 0.91
N TYR A 897 -8.00 -26.30 0.02
CA TYR A 897 -7.90 -27.74 0.24
C TYR A 897 -7.00 -28.06 1.44
N GLY A 898 -7.48 -28.96 2.31
CA GLY A 898 -6.75 -29.40 3.50
C GLY A 898 -6.60 -28.34 4.60
N LYS A 899 -7.18 -27.15 4.44
CA LYS A 899 -7.14 -26.10 5.46
C LYS A 899 -8.39 -26.13 6.32
N ILE A 900 -8.17 -26.02 7.63
CA ILE A 900 -9.20 -25.73 8.62
C ILE A 900 -8.78 -24.41 9.24
N THR A 901 -9.61 -23.37 9.12
CA THR A 901 -9.34 -22.09 9.78
C THR A 901 -9.80 -22.13 11.23
N VAL A 902 -9.06 -21.49 12.14
CA VAL A 902 -9.50 -21.34 13.54
C VAL A 902 -10.76 -20.48 13.53
N SER A 903 -11.93 -21.11 13.67
CA SER A 903 -13.20 -20.39 13.62
C SER A 903 -13.44 -19.60 14.91
N MET A 904 -14.14 -18.46 14.82
CA MET A 904 -14.65 -17.80 16.01
C MET A 904 -15.70 -18.69 16.67
N GLY A 905 -15.32 -19.40 17.73
CA GLY A 905 -16.25 -20.13 18.59
C GLY A 905 -15.96 -21.60 18.81
N GLU A 906 -14.83 -22.14 18.35
CA GLU A 906 -14.36 -23.44 18.83
C GLU A 906 -13.54 -23.25 20.12
N GLU A 907 -14.22 -23.19 21.26
CA GLU A 907 -13.62 -23.73 22.48
C GLU A 907 -13.40 -25.23 22.23
N ILE A 908 -12.13 -25.65 22.27
CA ILE A 908 -11.70 -27.06 22.24
C ILE A 908 -12.15 -27.75 23.52
#